data_AF-A0A8J3WGG7-F1
#
_entry.id   AF-A0A8J3WGG7-F1
#
_cell.length_a   1.000
_cell.length_b   1.000
_cell.length_c   1.000
_cell.angle_alpha   90.00
_cell.angle_beta   90.00
_cell.angle_gamma   90.00
#
_symmetry.space_group_name_H-M   'P 1'
#
loop_
_entity.id
_entity.type
_entity.pdbx_description
1 polymer ?
#
loop_
_entity_poly.entity_id
_entity_poly.type
_entity_poly.pdbx_seq_one_letter_code
_entity_poly.pdbx_strand_id
1 'polypeptide(L)'
;MDETFDSVIAGFGRFLLVLWKVLVWIWDGILAAETAAPVLFWTVLLLGSIVWAVVGLIRHMGARKVMAGGAMLGVLSHTDATGATLWRSAESVDRKASYSPFYGRPAILRLLPAPTIITTIFMLAHARLLLGYLLLAIAALMGWRLYRKVQRHQHIVKIVYPIAAALGTLYGQKPGEVMRAGLRVPYAWRDPAAQIVIALPPHWRPPHIDETVQIVTERLGGTWDYELSPEGPYTLTLTHRPAEPLYVTQVIRPLAAALATTHGTHSRAILEGMVITDDWEDPAADPEVSIPLPDDYREYHVLESKKIVGERLGGEWTYEVVPGPPYTVQLRRRPPDPEYIVEVVRPMTEALSPVLGMPAEEILEGVIVPEDWQDPAAAVQVPLPDGYRPVQATEVVRVVEERLGGDWAGTATKAKPFVVHLRHKPQPPDLVTLQDVADEILRYARRGTFFLGIGAGHEHRVFTPHRDAPHIALSAGTQAGKSTQNRNFLLGAAAMGAQQVCVDPKIHSYDGCEIIPGVTIYNDPLRPDLMWSAIHGVAEETRRRMVLPRGAEEFRPFYLHLEEQNQFAGEIENWWTEIREFPDELEEICLVNPVINKIMSRYRWDKLPKKWPGWRDIQLLLYQGGGFDVHLVSTYQRMDADAVGGSGGKGGSLRAQYGIKLMSHFDPAGWINVVGTRPIPRSPMHKGRWIMVKGSTNKEYQGPRTEVDDIEWFLDYAGIGRRELSPSVSPSRPRLPSSHPYPIRGDKETADRGQTPPAASSAPGAEVLPFRRREEDRPSNGPAPSGNVSQAITDPPSKVHYYTLEEAANEGIVPLTYANLKQRRYRAEQDGKPFPKGIKYGRGRKYTADELRQWWEQESGASKTVD
;
A
#
# COMPACT_ATOMS: atom_id res chain seq x y z
N MET A 1 65.84 -9.16 30.40
CA MET A 1 64.86 -8.47 29.53
C MET A 1 63.79 -7.78 30.39
N ASP A 2 63.47 -8.34 31.56
CA ASP A 2 62.43 -7.84 32.47
C ASP A 2 62.70 -6.46 33.11
N GLU A 3 63.93 -6.14 33.55
CA GLU A 3 64.21 -4.82 34.15
C GLU A 3 64.02 -3.64 33.18
N THR A 4 64.33 -3.82 31.89
CA THR A 4 64.11 -2.81 30.85
C THR A 4 62.62 -2.59 30.57
N PHE A 5 61.79 -3.61 30.74
CA PHE A 5 60.36 -3.54 30.49
C PHE A 5 59.65 -2.79 31.63
N ASP A 6 60.03 -3.06 32.87
CA ASP A 6 59.49 -2.38 34.06
C ASP A 6 59.87 -0.89 34.10
N SER A 7 61.09 -0.54 33.66
CA SER A 7 61.52 0.85 33.49
C SER A 7 60.65 1.62 32.47
N VAL A 8 60.28 0.98 31.36
CA VAL A 8 59.44 1.60 30.32
C VAL A 8 58.00 1.78 30.81
N ILE A 9 57.45 0.80 31.53
CA ILE A 9 56.11 0.91 32.13
C ILE A 9 56.08 2.02 33.19
N ALA A 10 57.09 2.08 34.07
CA ALA A 10 57.19 3.13 35.08
C ALA A 10 57.33 4.53 34.45
N GLY A 11 58.10 4.66 33.37
CA GLY A 11 58.21 5.91 32.61
C GLY A 11 56.90 6.32 31.95
N PHE A 12 56.17 5.37 31.37
CA PHE A 12 54.87 5.62 30.73
C PHE A 12 53.80 6.02 31.75
N GLY A 13 53.80 5.39 32.94
CA GLY A 13 52.91 5.75 34.04
C GLY A 13 53.11 7.20 34.51
N ARG A 14 54.37 7.66 34.64
CA ARG A 14 54.65 9.06 35.01
C ARG A 14 54.21 10.04 33.93
N PHE A 15 54.37 9.70 32.65
CA PHE A 15 53.90 10.53 31.54
C PHE A 15 52.37 10.69 31.55
N LEU A 16 51.62 9.61 31.74
CA LEU A 16 50.17 9.65 31.85
C LEU A 16 49.69 10.47 33.05
N LEU A 17 50.40 10.40 34.19
CA LEU A 17 50.07 11.19 35.38
C LEU A 17 50.24 12.70 35.16
N VAL A 18 51.28 13.11 34.43
CA VAL A 18 51.50 14.52 34.07
C VAL A 18 50.45 14.99 33.07
N LEU A 19 50.13 14.18 32.07
CA LEU A 19 49.08 14.48 31.10
C LEU A 19 47.71 14.65 31.78
N TRP A 20 47.39 13.77 32.74
CA TRP A 20 46.16 13.87 33.54
C TRP A 20 46.08 15.18 34.32
N LYS A 21 47.17 15.59 34.99
CA LYS A 21 47.20 16.88 35.73
C LYS A 21 47.01 18.10 34.82
N VAL A 22 47.57 18.07 33.61
CA VAL A 22 47.38 19.14 32.61
C VAL A 22 45.93 19.18 32.14
N LEU A 23 45.30 18.03 31.92
CA LEU A 23 43.90 17.94 31.50
C LEU A 23 42.93 18.42 32.59
N VAL A 24 43.19 18.09 33.85
CA VAL A 24 42.40 18.59 34.99
C VAL A 24 42.52 20.11 35.12
N TRP A 25 43.72 20.67 34.97
CA TRP A 25 43.92 22.12 35.00
C TRP A 25 43.20 22.85 33.87
N ILE A 26 43.17 22.26 32.66
CA ILE A 26 42.40 22.79 31.52
C ILE A 26 40.89 22.68 31.79
N TRP A 27 40.44 21.58 32.37
CA TRP A 27 39.03 21.32 32.72
C TRP A 27 38.48 22.35 33.72
N ASP A 28 39.26 22.64 34.77
CA ASP A 28 38.87 23.63 35.78
C ASP A 28 38.78 25.05 35.19
N GLY A 29 39.61 25.38 34.20
CA GLY A 29 39.51 26.63 33.44
C GLY A 29 38.30 26.72 32.51
N ILE A 30 37.79 25.58 32.02
CA ILE A 30 36.65 25.52 31.08
C ILE A 30 35.31 25.66 31.81
N LEU A 31 35.18 25.09 33.01
CA LEU A 31 33.95 25.17 33.81
C LEU A 31 33.62 26.59 34.30
N ALA A 32 34.61 27.49 34.33
CA ALA A 32 34.42 28.88 34.73
C ALA A 32 33.86 29.78 33.60
N ALA A 33 33.72 29.29 32.36
CA ALA A 33 33.27 30.10 31.22
C ALA A 33 31.91 29.66 30.67
N GLU A 34 30.99 30.60 30.40
CA GLU A 34 29.67 30.39 29.74
C GLU A 34 29.74 29.80 28.31
N THR A 35 30.92 29.36 27.86
CA THR A 35 31.19 28.74 26.56
C THR A 35 31.60 27.28 26.68
N ALA A 36 31.25 26.62 27.79
CA ALA A 36 31.71 25.26 28.13
C ALA A 36 31.34 24.20 27.08
N ALA A 37 30.15 24.25 26.46
CA ALA A 37 29.66 23.19 25.57
C ALA A 37 30.57 22.89 24.35
N PRO A 38 30.99 23.87 23.52
CA PRO A 38 31.89 23.60 22.41
C PRO A 38 33.28 23.14 22.87
N VAL A 39 33.80 23.65 23.99
CA VAL A 39 35.11 23.24 24.48
C VAL A 39 35.07 21.81 25.03
N LEU A 40 33.97 21.42 25.68
CA LEU A 40 33.70 20.05 26.13
C LEU A 40 33.70 19.08 24.94
N PHE A 41 32.99 19.43 23.87
CA PHE A 41 32.91 18.62 22.65
C PHE A 41 34.30 18.35 22.03
N TRP A 42 35.13 19.39 21.92
CA TRP A 42 36.49 19.25 21.37
C TRP A 42 37.43 18.48 22.30
N THR A 43 37.28 18.63 23.62
CA THR A 43 38.07 17.88 24.62
C THR A 43 37.76 16.39 24.54
N VAL A 44 36.48 16.03 24.38
CA VAL A 44 36.04 14.63 24.20
C VAL A 44 36.61 14.04 22.91
N LEU A 45 36.59 14.78 21.79
CA LEU A 45 37.20 14.31 20.54
C LEU A 45 38.71 14.11 20.64
N LEU A 46 39.43 15.01 21.31
CA LEU A 46 40.86 14.87 21.54
C LEU A 46 41.15 13.62 22.38
N LEU A 47 40.45 13.43 23.49
CA LEU A 47 40.58 12.25 24.35
C LEU A 47 40.27 10.96 23.58
N GLY A 48 39.20 10.95 22.78
CA GLY A 48 38.85 9.82 21.91
C GLY A 48 39.95 9.46 20.92
N SER A 49 40.61 10.47 20.32
CA SER A 49 41.72 10.25 19.39
C SER A 49 42.96 9.67 20.09
N ILE A 50 43.26 10.10 21.32
CA ILE A 50 44.37 9.57 22.14
C ILE A 50 44.09 8.12 22.51
N VAL A 51 42.88 7.82 22.99
CA VAL A 51 42.46 6.46 23.34
C VAL A 51 42.54 5.55 22.12
N TRP A 52 42.05 6.00 20.96
CA TRP A 52 42.10 5.22 19.73
C TRP A 52 43.55 4.95 19.28
N ALA A 53 44.45 5.93 19.39
CA ALA A 53 45.87 5.75 19.10
C ALA A 53 46.53 4.73 20.04
N VAL A 54 46.21 4.78 21.34
CA VAL A 54 46.71 3.82 22.34
C VAL A 54 46.16 2.41 22.08
N VAL A 55 44.86 2.28 21.81
CA VAL A 55 44.25 0.99 21.46
C VAL A 55 44.84 0.45 20.17
N GLY A 56 45.04 1.29 19.15
CA GLY A 56 45.70 0.91 17.90
C GLY A 56 47.12 0.40 18.13
N LEU A 57 47.89 1.06 19.00
CA LEU A 57 49.23 0.62 19.39
C LEU A 57 49.19 -0.73 20.13
N ILE A 58 48.33 -0.88 21.13
CA ILE A 58 48.15 -2.14 21.87
C ILE A 58 47.72 -3.27 20.93
N ARG A 59 46.79 -2.99 20.02
CA ARG A 59 46.29 -3.97 19.04
C ARG A 59 47.35 -4.32 18.01
N HIS A 60 48.20 -3.38 17.60
CA HIS A 60 49.33 -3.65 16.72
C HIS A 60 50.43 -4.46 17.41
N MET A 61 50.65 -4.24 18.71
CA MET A 61 51.57 -5.05 19.52
C MET A 61 51.00 -6.44 19.84
N GLY A 62 49.68 -6.56 20.08
CA GLY A 62 49.00 -7.82 20.39
C GLY A 62 48.66 -8.68 19.18
N ALA A 63 48.45 -8.09 18.00
CA ALA A 63 48.11 -8.82 16.77
C ALA A 63 49.32 -9.46 16.07
N ARG A 64 50.55 -9.24 16.55
CA ARG A 64 51.72 -9.99 16.09
C ARG A 64 51.93 -11.24 16.93
N LYS A 65 51.18 -12.30 16.60
CA LYS A 65 51.80 -13.63 16.55
C LYS A 65 52.98 -13.50 15.58
N VAL A 66 54.18 -13.48 16.15
CA VAL A 66 55.44 -13.34 15.43
C VAL A 66 55.58 -14.51 14.45
N MET A 67 55.35 -14.25 13.16
CA MET A 67 55.91 -15.10 12.11
C MET A 67 57.41 -14.79 12.03
N ALA A 68 58.22 -15.63 12.67
CA ALA A 68 59.65 -15.71 12.39
C ALA A 68 59.85 -16.83 11.37
N GLY A 69 60.17 -16.48 10.12
CA GLY A 69 60.77 -17.43 9.18
C GLY A 69 59.87 -18.54 8.61
N GLY A 70 58.64 -18.22 8.18
CA GLY A 70 57.92 -19.07 7.21
C GLY A 70 57.67 -20.53 7.60
N ALA A 71 57.26 -20.82 8.83
CA ALA A 71 56.74 -22.14 9.21
C ALA A 71 55.53 -22.04 10.14
N MET A 72 54.45 -22.73 9.76
CA MET A 72 53.26 -22.97 10.57
C MET A 72 53.58 -24.07 11.60
N LEU A 73 53.31 -23.83 12.88
CA LEU A 73 53.39 -24.84 13.94
C LEU A 73 52.41 -25.98 13.63
N GLY A 74 52.96 -27.12 13.22
CA GLY A 74 52.22 -28.33 12.83
C GLY A 74 53.03 -29.38 12.06
N VAL A 75 54.32 -29.16 11.77
CA VAL A 75 55.21 -30.16 11.19
C VAL A 75 56.59 -30.08 11.85
N LEU A 76 57.06 -31.21 12.37
CA LEU A 76 58.39 -31.42 12.95
C LEU A 76 59.47 -31.15 11.88
N SER A 77 60.33 -30.14 12.10
CA SER A 77 61.60 -30.01 11.37
C SER A 77 62.75 -29.89 12.38
N HIS A 78 63.78 -30.72 12.20
CA HIS A 78 64.88 -30.96 13.14
C HIS A 78 66.01 -29.91 13.09
N THR A 79 65.71 -28.62 12.84
CA THR A 79 66.74 -27.57 12.78
C THR A 79 66.59 -26.57 13.92
N ASP A 80 67.67 -26.42 14.70
CA ASP A 80 67.77 -25.54 15.86
C ASP A 80 67.68 -24.06 15.43
N ALA A 81 66.63 -23.35 15.87
CA ALA A 81 66.32 -21.99 15.43
C ALA A 81 66.95 -20.88 16.31
N THR A 82 67.98 -21.22 17.09
CA THR A 82 68.65 -20.31 18.01
C THR A 82 69.39 -19.20 17.24
N GLY A 83 68.81 -17.99 17.22
CA GLY A 83 69.42 -16.78 16.63
C GLY A 83 68.58 -16.06 15.57
N ALA A 84 67.45 -16.62 15.13
CA ALA A 84 66.53 -15.93 14.23
C ALA A 84 65.81 -14.76 14.94
N THR A 85 65.63 -13.63 14.24
CA THR A 85 64.89 -12.47 14.75
C THR A 85 63.81 -12.05 13.75
N LEU A 86 62.95 -11.11 14.14
CA LEU A 86 61.88 -10.57 13.27
C LEU A 86 62.40 -10.03 11.92
N TRP A 87 63.71 -9.79 11.81
CA TRP A 87 64.37 -9.20 10.64
C TRP A 87 65.41 -10.14 9.99
N ARG A 88 65.57 -11.38 10.48
CA ARG A 88 66.58 -12.32 9.99
C ARG A 88 66.07 -13.76 10.06
N SER A 89 65.96 -14.41 8.90
CA SER A 89 65.49 -15.81 8.79
C SER A 89 66.53 -16.79 9.35
N ALA A 90 66.08 -17.97 9.80
CA ALA A 90 66.96 -19.00 10.34
C ALA A 90 68.07 -19.40 9.32
N GLU A 91 67.71 -19.49 8.04
CA GLU A 91 68.64 -19.77 6.95
C GLU A 91 69.72 -18.67 6.75
N SER A 92 69.39 -17.41 7.06
CA SER A 92 70.35 -16.29 7.03
C SER A 92 71.31 -16.28 8.22
N VAL A 93 70.89 -16.87 9.34
CA VAL A 93 71.72 -17.05 10.54
C VAL A 93 72.72 -18.19 10.28
N ASP A 94 72.27 -19.31 9.71
CA ASP A 94 73.12 -20.45 9.35
C ASP A 94 74.23 -20.09 8.35
N ARG A 95 73.91 -19.28 7.33
CA ARG A 95 74.91 -18.91 6.31
C ARG A 95 75.97 -17.90 6.81
N LYS A 96 75.68 -17.09 7.83
CA LYS A 96 76.57 -15.98 8.29
C LYS A 96 76.40 -15.66 9.78
N ALA A 97 76.74 -16.60 10.66
CA ALA A 97 76.45 -16.51 12.10
C ALA A 97 77.00 -15.27 12.84
N SER A 98 78.03 -14.57 12.32
CA SER A 98 78.77 -13.54 13.08
C SER A 98 78.36 -12.07 12.88
N TYR A 99 77.34 -11.75 12.06
CA TYR A 99 76.95 -10.34 11.82
C TYR A 99 75.78 -9.87 12.69
N SER A 100 75.92 -8.68 13.29
CA SER A 100 74.83 -7.97 14.00
C SER A 100 73.62 -7.74 13.09
N PRO A 101 72.37 -7.84 13.59
CA PRO A 101 71.15 -7.62 12.79
C PRO A 101 71.02 -6.21 12.19
N PHE A 102 71.94 -5.29 12.49
CA PHE A 102 71.95 -3.91 11.97
C PHE A 102 73.18 -3.57 11.10
N TYR A 103 73.96 -4.58 10.69
CA TYR A 103 75.14 -4.36 9.86
C TYR A 103 74.75 -3.80 8.48
N GLY A 104 75.23 -2.60 8.15
CA GLY A 104 74.99 -1.91 6.86
C GLY A 104 74.05 -0.69 6.89
N ARG A 105 73.46 -0.32 8.04
CA ARG A 105 72.57 0.86 8.13
C ARG A 105 73.24 2.12 8.71
N PRO A 106 72.71 3.34 8.42
CA PRO A 106 73.28 4.61 8.90
C PRO A 106 73.43 4.66 10.42
N ALA A 107 74.55 5.20 10.91
CA ALA A 107 74.94 5.17 12.33
C ALA A 107 73.88 5.74 13.29
N ILE A 108 73.05 6.70 12.83
CA ILE A 108 72.03 7.35 13.66
C ILE A 108 70.94 6.38 14.13
N LEU A 109 70.64 5.33 13.36
CA LEU A 109 69.67 4.30 13.72
C LEU A 109 70.24 3.28 14.71
N ARG A 110 71.56 3.28 14.96
CA ARG A 110 72.21 2.40 15.94
C ARG A 110 72.29 3.04 17.33
N LEU A 111 72.10 4.36 17.45
CA LEU A 111 72.23 5.11 18.69
C LEU A 111 70.91 5.30 19.45
N LEU A 112 69.76 5.12 18.79
CA LEU A 112 68.45 5.27 19.41
C LEU A 112 67.85 3.89 19.73
N PRO A 113 67.34 3.66 20.94
CA PRO A 113 66.56 2.47 21.25
C PRO A 113 65.43 2.32 20.24
N ALA A 114 65.22 1.11 19.72
CA ALA A 114 64.17 0.82 18.73
C ALA A 114 62.76 1.36 19.10
N PRO A 115 62.34 1.38 20.38
CA PRO A 115 61.08 2.00 20.77
C PRO A 115 61.02 3.48 20.37
N THR A 116 62.08 4.24 20.60
CA THR A 116 62.10 5.70 20.39
C THR A 116 61.92 6.06 18.91
N ILE A 117 62.49 5.27 18.00
CA ILE A 117 62.33 5.46 16.55
C ILE A 117 60.88 5.19 16.13
N ILE A 118 60.28 4.11 16.64
CA ILE A 118 58.88 3.75 16.32
C ILE A 118 57.92 4.81 16.88
N THR A 119 58.11 5.26 18.13
CA THR A 119 57.28 6.30 18.73
C THR A 119 57.42 7.63 17.98
N THR A 120 58.62 7.98 17.54
CA THR A 120 58.85 9.23 16.78
C THR A 120 58.20 9.18 15.41
N ILE A 121 58.31 8.06 14.68
CA ILE A 121 57.63 7.88 13.38
C ILE A 121 56.11 7.87 13.56
N PHE A 122 55.60 7.24 14.62
CA PHE A 122 54.18 7.21 14.94
C PHE A 122 53.64 8.60 15.29
N MET A 123 54.37 9.37 16.10
CA MET A 123 54.08 10.77 16.42
C MET A 123 54.11 11.65 15.17
N LEU A 124 55.09 11.49 14.28
CA LEU A 124 55.17 12.23 13.02
C LEU A 124 54.03 11.89 12.06
N ALA A 125 53.62 10.61 12.00
CA ALA A 125 52.48 10.18 11.20
C ALA A 125 51.16 10.78 11.70
N HIS A 126 50.98 10.88 13.02
CA HIS A 126 49.77 11.42 13.64
C HIS A 126 49.79 12.94 13.85
N ALA A 127 50.96 13.58 13.81
CA ALA A 127 51.09 15.04 13.91
C ALA A 127 50.32 15.76 12.80
N ARG A 128 50.26 15.17 11.60
CA ARG A 128 49.45 15.70 10.48
C ARG A 128 47.95 15.65 10.78
N LEU A 129 47.48 14.59 11.43
CA LEU A 129 46.07 14.46 11.85
C LEU A 129 45.74 15.46 12.96
N LEU A 130 46.60 15.57 13.99
CA LEU A 130 46.42 16.54 15.07
C LEU A 130 46.43 17.99 14.56
N LEU A 131 47.32 18.33 13.61
CA LEU A 131 47.33 19.64 12.98
C LEU A 131 46.04 19.89 12.18
N GLY A 132 45.53 18.88 11.48
CA GLY A 132 44.23 18.93 10.80
C GLY A 132 43.08 19.22 11.77
N TYR A 133 43.03 18.54 12.91
CA TYR A 133 42.02 18.77 13.94
C TYR A 133 42.12 20.17 14.57
N LEU A 134 43.33 20.67 14.83
CA LEU A 134 43.54 22.02 15.36
C LEU A 134 43.06 23.09 14.38
N LEU A 135 43.39 22.96 13.09
CA LEU A 135 42.93 23.89 12.05
C LEU A 135 41.40 23.87 11.91
N LEU A 136 40.78 22.69 12.00
CA LEU A 136 39.33 22.55 11.99
C LEU A 136 38.67 23.24 13.21
N ALA A 137 39.25 23.09 14.40
CA ALA A 137 38.76 23.74 15.62
C ALA A 137 38.88 25.27 15.54
N ILE A 138 40.00 25.78 15.02
CA ILE A 138 40.20 27.23 14.79
C ILE A 138 39.19 27.76 13.77
N ALA A 139 38.96 27.04 12.66
CA ALA A 139 37.98 27.41 11.64
C ALA A 139 36.55 27.44 12.23
N ALA A 140 36.19 26.46 13.06
CA ALA A 140 34.90 26.41 13.74
C ALA A 140 34.73 27.57 14.73
N LEU A 141 35.77 27.91 15.50
CA LEU A 141 35.75 29.05 16.43
C LEU A 141 35.58 30.38 15.69
N MET A 142 36.31 30.57 14.58
CA MET A 142 36.18 31.74 13.72
C MET A 142 34.80 31.81 13.08
N GLY A 143 34.28 30.69 12.58
CA GLY A 143 32.92 30.58 12.03
C GLY A 143 31.85 30.92 13.07
N TRP A 144 31.99 30.46 14.30
CA TRP A 144 31.08 30.78 15.40
C TRP A 144 31.13 32.26 15.82
N ARG A 145 32.34 32.86 15.89
CA ARG A 145 32.49 34.30 16.15
C ARG A 145 31.88 35.13 15.04
N LEU A 146 32.09 34.74 13.78
CA LEU A 146 31.50 35.39 12.62
C LEU A 146 29.98 35.25 12.64
N TYR A 147 29.46 34.05 12.93
CA TYR A 147 28.04 33.79 13.10
C TYR A 147 27.41 34.66 14.20
N ARG A 148 28.03 34.76 15.38
CA ARG A 148 27.57 35.67 16.45
C ARG A 148 27.57 37.14 16.02
N LYS A 149 28.61 37.57 15.29
CA LYS A 149 28.68 38.96 14.77
C LYS A 149 27.59 39.22 13.73
N VAL A 150 27.32 38.25 12.84
CA VAL A 150 26.24 38.33 11.83
C VAL A 150 24.87 38.31 12.51
N GLN A 151 24.63 37.43 13.48
CA GLN A 151 23.38 37.39 14.25
C GLN A 151 23.16 38.71 15.00
N ARG A 152 24.21 39.28 15.61
CA ARG A 152 24.13 40.61 16.25
C ARG A 152 23.79 41.71 15.27
N HIS A 153 24.43 41.71 14.12
CA HIS A 153 24.15 42.68 13.08
C HIS A 153 22.72 42.52 12.53
N GLN A 154 22.26 41.29 12.30
CA GLN A 154 20.91 41.02 11.81
C GLN A 154 19.84 41.38 12.83
N HIS A 155 20.04 41.06 14.12
CA HIS A 155 19.11 41.46 15.18
C HIS A 155 19.01 42.97 15.31
N ILE A 156 20.14 43.68 15.28
CA ILE A 156 20.15 45.15 15.31
C ILE A 156 19.44 45.72 14.08
N VAL A 157 19.81 45.28 12.86
CA VAL A 157 19.30 45.87 11.61
C VAL A 157 17.84 45.52 11.34
N LYS A 158 17.43 44.27 11.61
CA LYS A 158 16.08 43.79 11.28
C LYS A 158 15.05 44.03 12.37
N ILE A 159 15.48 44.16 13.64
CA ILE A 159 14.56 44.19 14.78
C ILE A 159 14.72 45.49 15.57
N VAL A 160 15.91 45.77 16.10
CA VAL A 160 16.11 46.93 16.97
C VAL A 160 15.97 48.25 16.21
N TYR A 161 16.57 48.35 15.02
CA TYR A 161 16.60 49.58 14.25
C TYR A 161 15.22 50.04 13.75
N PRO A 162 14.33 49.16 13.23
CA PRO A 162 12.97 49.56 12.86
C PRO A 162 12.15 50.06 14.05
N ILE A 163 12.27 49.42 15.22
CA ILE A 163 11.62 49.87 16.46
C ILE A 163 12.18 51.24 16.87
N ALA A 164 13.51 51.38 16.90
CA ALA A 164 14.17 52.64 17.24
C ALA A 164 13.79 53.77 16.26
N ALA A 165 13.56 53.45 14.99
CA ALA A 165 13.14 54.43 13.98
C ALA A 165 11.69 54.88 14.18
N ALA A 166 10.76 53.94 14.45
CA ALA A 166 9.38 54.26 14.75
C ALA A 166 9.25 55.09 16.04
N LEU A 167 9.94 54.67 17.10
CA LEU A 167 10.04 55.43 18.35
C LEU A 167 10.73 56.78 18.16
N GLY A 168 11.72 56.86 17.27
CA GLY A 168 12.39 58.11 16.92
C GLY A 168 11.41 59.12 16.30
N THR A 169 10.54 58.67 15.40
CA THR A 169 9.46 59.49 14.84
C THR A 169 8.49 59.95 15.94
N LEU A 170 8.08 59.04 16.83
CA LEU A 170 7.17 59.35 17.94
C LEU A 170 7.76 60.38 18.91
N TYR A 171 9.04 60.25 19.25
CA TYR A 171 9.71 61.09 20.25
C TYR A 171 10.45 62.30 19.69
N GLY A 172 10.52 62.46 18.36
CA GLY A 172 11.33 63.50 17.72
C GLY A 172 12.85 63.28 17.89
N GLN A 173 13.30 62.02 17.93
CA GLN A 173 14.70 61.63 18.11
C GLN A 173 15.23 60.85 16.90
N LYS A 174 16.54 60.91 16.65
CA LYS A 174 17.15 60.02 15.64
C LYS A 174 17.14 58.57 16.15
N PRO A 175 17.03 57.54 15.28
CA PRO A 175 17.03 56.14 15.71
C PRO A 175 18.28 55.77 16.55
N GLY A 176 19.43 56.34 16.20
CA GLY A 176 20.68 56.17 16.96
C GLY A 176 20.70 56.84 18.33
N GLU A 177 19.83 57.81 18.59
CA GLU A 177 19.64 58.41 19.92
C GLU A 177 18.72 57.53 20.76
N VAL A 178 17.61 57.02 20.21
CA VAL A 178 16.72 56.07 20.90
C VAL A 178 17.46 54.80 21.34
N MET A 179 18.30 54.23 20.47
CA MET A 179 19.15 53.08 20.81
C MET A 179 20.18 53.39 21.89
N ARG A 180 20.73 54.62 21.93
CA ARG A 180 21.69 55.04 22.96
C ARG A 180 21.01 55.42 24.27
N ALA A 181 19.78 55.92 24.22
CA ALA A 181 19.00 56.37 25.36
C ALA A 181 18.53 55.21 26.24
N GLY A 182 18.35 54.00 25.68
CA GLY A 182 18.09 52.81 26.49
C GLY A 182 17.22 51.73 25.86
N LEU A 183 16.93 51.76 24.55
CA LEU A 183 16.21 50.66 23.90
C LEU A 183 17.02 49.36 23.96
N ARG A 184 16.56 48.41 24.77
CA ARG A 184 17.11 47.05 24.87
C ARG A 184 16.05 46.04 24.45
N VAL A 185 16.29 45.40 23.31
CA VAL A 185 15.51 44.24 22.85
C VAL A 185 16.41 43.01 22.98
N PRO A 186 16.06 41.98 23.76
CA PRO A 186 16.86 40.77 23.85
C PRO A 186 16.85 39.96 22.55
N TYR A 187 17.85 39.11 22.33
CA TYR A 187 17.88 38.22 21.15
C TYR A 187 16.72 37.23 21.15
N ALA A 188 16.41 36.70 22.33
CA ALA A 188 15.30 35.78 22.56
C ALA A 188 14.02 36.54 22.91
N TRP A 189 13.69 37.63 22.20
CA TRP A 189 12.49 38.44 22.48
C TRP A 189 11.16 37.68 22.38
N ARG A 190 11.16 36.46 21.81
CA ARG A 190 10.01 35.55 21.79
C ARG A 190 9.87 34.66 23.02
N ASP A 191 10.89 34.65 23.88
CA ASP A 191 10.82 33.97 25.17
C ASP A 191 9.80 34.72 26.06
N PRO A 192 8.82 34.04 26.67
CA PRO A 192 7.88 34.67 27.60
C PRO A 192 8.55 35.45 28.74
N ALA A 193 9.79 35.07 29.12
CA ALA A 193 10.56 35.77 30.15
C ALA A 193 11.33 36.99 29.60
N ALA A 194 11.32 37.24 28.29
CA ALA A 194 12.04 38.35 27.70
C ALA A 194 11.37 39.69 28.01
N GLN A 195 12.19 40.63 28.49
CA GLN A 195 11.79 42.00 28.76
C GLN A 195 12.37 42.94 27.71
N ILE A 196 11.50 43.74 27.08
CA ILE A 196 11.94 44.86 26.24
C ILE A 196 11.93 46.11 27.10
N VAL A 197 13.08 46.76 27.19
CA VAL A 197 13.26 47.93 28.05
C VAL A 197 13.42 49.16 27.16
N ILE A 198 12.59 50.17 27.37
CA ILE A 198 12.58 51.41 26.58
C ILE A 198 12.71 52.59 27.55
N ALA A 199 13.81 53.33 27.45
CA ALA A 199 13.94 54.59 28.17
C ALA A 199 13.13 55.68 27.46
N LEU A 200 12.16 56.25 28.15
CA LEU A 200 11.33 57.33 27.64
C LEU A 200 12.08 58.67 27.74
N PRO A 201 11.96 59.56 26.73
CA PRO A 201 12.61 60.85 26.75
C PRO A 201 11.98 61.79 27.80
N PRO A 202 12.69 62.82 28.30
CA PRO A 202 12.15 63.72 29.35
C PRO A 202 10.82 64.41 29.01
N HIS A 203 10.51 64.57 27.72
CA HIS A 203 9.29 65.21 27.21
C HIS A 203 8.17 64.21 26.84
N TRP A 204 8.23 62.96 27.31
CA TRP A 204 7.17 61.98 27.05
C TRP A 204 5.83 62.38 27.69
N ARG A 205 4.71 61.86 27.16
CA ARG A 205 3.35 62.09 27.66
C ARG A 205 2.62 60.74 27.77
N PRO A 206 1.61 60.58 28.65
CA PRO A 206 0.87 59.33 28.81
C PRO A 206 0.40 58.67 27.50
N PRO A 207 -0.13 59.39 26.49
CA PRO A 207 -0.54 58.77 25.22
C PRO A 207 0.61 58.08 24.48
N HIS A 208 1.86 58.51 24.70
CA HIS A 208 3.00 57.87 24.08
C HIS A 208 3.24 56.45 24.59
N ILE A 209 2.73 56.06 25.77
CA ILE A 209 2.87 54.68 26.28
C ILE A 209 2.09 53.73 25.36
N ASP A 210 0.82 54.02 25.10
CA ASP A 210 -0.03 53.18 24.27
C ASP A 210 0.51 53.09 22.83
N GLU A 211 0.97 54.22 22.27
CA GLU A 211 1.61 54.24 20.95
C GLU A 211 2.93 53.46 20.93
N THR A 212 3.70 53.47 22.03
CA THR A 212 4.94 52.68 22.17
C THR A 212 4.64 51.18 22.21
N VAL A 213 3.65 50.77 23.01
CA VAL A 213 3.19 49.38 23.09
C VAL A 213 2.68 48.91 21.73
N GLN A 214 1.92 49.76 21.02
CA GLN A 214 1.43 49.47 19.68
C GLN A 214 2.58 49.29 18.69
N ILE A 215 3.58 50.20 18.67
CA ILE A 215 4.76 50.08 17.79
C ILE A 215 5.48 48.76 18.04
N VAL A 216 5.67 48.36 19.31
CA VAL A 216 6.33 47.08 19.63
C VAL A 216 5.49 45.90 19.18
N THR A 217 4.17 45.94 19.43
CA THR A 217 3.21 44.91 19.01
C THR A 217 3.18 44.72 17.50
N GLU A 218 3.14 45.80 16.72
CA GLU A 218 3.13 45.74 15.25
C GLU A 218 4.44 45.19 14.67
N ARG A 219 5.57 45.47 15.34
CA ARG A 219 6.90 45.10 14.84
C ARG A 219 7.35 43.72 15.26
N LEU A 220 6.98 43.28 16.47
CA LEU A 220 7.39 42.00 17.02
C LEU A 220 6.27 40.96 16.96
N GLY A 221 5.01 41.37 16.85
CA GLY A 221 3.86 40.49 17.05
C GLY A 221 3.67 40.14 18.53
N GLY A 222 2.58 39.44 18.83
CA GLY A 222 2.22 39.07 20.20
C GLY A 222 1.50 40.17 20.97
N THR A 223 1.06 39.86 22.17
CA THR A 223 0.47 40.79 23.13
C THR A 223 1.47 41.09 24.23
N TRP A 224 1.61 42.35 24.58
CA TRP A 224 2.63 42.83 25.53
C TRP A 224 1.96 43.49 26.72
N ASP A 225 2.30 43.05 27.92
CA ASP A 225 2.04 43.77 29.16
C ASP A 225 3.13 44.80 29.38
N TYR A 226 2.82 45.90 30.08
CA TYR A 226 3.79 46.96 30.33
C TYR A 226 3.83 47.37 31.80
N GLU A 227 5.04 47.70 32.26
CA GLU A 227 5.30 48.28 33.58
C GLU A 227 6.13 49.56 33.40
N LEU A 228 5.68 50.66 33.99
CA LEU A 228 6.38 51.93 33.98
C LEU A 228 7.15 52.09 35.29
N SER A 229 8.49 52.08 35.24
CA SER A 229 9.32 52.33 36.41
C SER A 229 9.51 53.84 36.65
N PRO A 230 9.17 54.37 37.84
CA PRO A 230 9.31 55.78 38.17
C PRO A 230 10.72 56.17 38.68
N GLU A 231 11.63 55.20 38.89
CA GLU A 231 12.94 55.45 39.50
C GLU A 231 14.03 55.73 38.45
N GLY A 232 14.28 57.01 38.15
CA GLY A 232 15.29 57.45 37.18
C GLY A 232 14.69 57.96 35.87
N PRO A 233 15.41 57.93 34.73
CA PRO A 233 14.75 58.17 33.44
C PRO A 233 13.60 57.18 33.29
N TYR A 234 12.38 57.68 33.07
CA TYR A 234 11.18 56.86 32.97
C TYR A 234 11.42 55.68 32.04
N THR A 235 11.28 54.47 32.55
CA THR A 235 11.60 53.26 31.79
C THR A 235 10.34 52.43 31.64
N LEU A 236 9.99 52.12 30.39
CA LEU A 236 8.89 51.24 30.03
C LEU A 236 9.44 49.83 29.81
N THR A 237 9.05 48.90 30.66
CA THR A 237 9.38 47.48 30.53
C THR A 237 8.19 46.76 29.94
N LEU A 238 8.38 46.10 28.79
CA LEU A 238 7.35 45.29 28.14
C LEU A 238 7.66 43.82 28.35
N THR A 239 6.71 43.07 28.87
CA THR A 239 6.75 41.62 29.05
C THR A 239 5.80 40.95 28.07
N HIS A 240 6.25 39.85 27.45
CA HIS A 240 5.40 39.11 26.51
C HIS A 240 4.28 38.42 27.29
N ARG A 241 3.02 38.79 27.05
CA ARG A 241 1.88 38.06 27.61
C ARG A 241 1.87 36.69 26.95
N PRO A 242 1.87 35.57 27.71
CA PRO A 242 1.80 34.24 27.10
C PRO A 242 0.59 34.21 26.18
N ALA A 243 0.78 33.68 24.96
CA ALA A 243 -0.33 33.54 24.02
C ALA A 243 -1.45 32.77 24.73
N GLU A 244 -2.70 33.27 24.63
CA GLU A 244 -3.84 32.45 25.00
C GLU A 244 -3.66 31.07 24.35
N PRO A 245 -3.88 29.97 25.08
CA PRO A 245 -3.71 28.64 24.53
C PRO A 245 -4.41 28.53 23.18
N LEU A 246 -3.76 27.89 22.20
CA LEU A 246 -4.27 27.75 20.83
C LEU A 246 -5.68 27.15 20.81
N TYR A 247 -6.02 26.27 21.76
CA TYR A 247 -7.35 25.69 21.89
C TYR A 247 -8.42 26.74 22.26
N VAL A 248 -8.10 27.73 23.10
CA VAL A 248 -9.03 28.80 23.48
C VAL A 248 -9.40 29.65 22.25
N THR A 249 -8.40 30.01 21.46
CA THR A 249 -8.59 30.88 20.28
C THR A 249 -9.14 30.14 19.06
N GLN A 250 -8.75 28.89 18.83
CA GLN A 250 -9.16 28.13 17.64
C GLN A 250 -10.39 27.25 17.82
N VAL A 251 -10.68 26.82 19.05
CA VAL A 251 -11.76 25.87 19.34
C VAL A 251 -12.86 26.54 20.16
N ILE A 252 -12.51 27.05 21.34
CA ILE A 252 -13.49 27.58 22.31
C ILE A 252 -14.21 28.82 21.77
N ARG A 253 -13.47 29.82 21.26
CA ARG A 253 -14.10 31.05 20.76
C ARG A 253 -15.01 30.81 19.55
N PRO A 254 -14.61 30.07 18.50
CA PRO A 254 -15.50 29.74 17.39
C PRO A 254 -16.71 28.89 17.82
N LEU A 255 -16.50 27.94 18.75
CA LEU A 255 -17.58 27.13 19.30
C LEU A 255 -18.59 27.99 20.06
N ALA A 256 -18.12 28.85 20.96
CA ALA A 256 -18.98 29.77 21.71
C ALA A 256 -19.69 30.77 20.80
N ALA A 257 -19.07 31.23 19.72
CA ALA A 257 -19.71 32.10 18.74
C ALA A 257 -20.83 31.39 17.95
N ALA A 258 -20.61 30.14 17.55
CA ALA A 258 -21.62 29.32 16.89
C ALA A 258 -22.80 29.03 17.83
N LEU A 259 -22.52 28.63 19.07
CA LEU A 259 -23.53 28.40 20.10
C LEU A 259 -24.33 29.67 20.41
N ALA A 260 -23.67 30.83 20.50
CA ALA A 260 -24.33 32.10 20.82
C ALA A 260 -25.30 32.53 19.72
N THR A 261 -24.94 32.27 18.46
CA THR A 261 -25.83 32.51 17.32
C THR A 261 -27.09 31.65 17.42
N THR A 262 -26.94 30.37 17.77
CA THR A 262 -28.04 29.42 17.92
C THR A 262 -28.91 29.72 19.15
N HIS A 263 -28.30 30.12 20.26
CA HIS A 263 -29.00 30.38 21.52
C HIS A 263 -29.61 31.79 21.57
N GLY A 264 -29.32 32.66 20.60
CA GLY A 264 -29.76 34.05 20.61
C GLY A 264 -29.12 34.88 21.73
N THR A 265 -27.92 34.51 22.17
CA THR A 265 -27.19 35.14 23.28
C THR A 265 -25.90 35.81 22.81
N HIS A 266 -25.21 36.52 23.70
CA HIS A 266 -23.87 37.04 23.41
C HIS A 266 -22.81 35.96 23.62
N SER A 267 -21.85 35.86 22.70
CA SER A 267 -20.72 34.91 22.78
C SER A 267 -19.94 35.03 24.09
N ARG A 268 -19.88 36.23 24.68
CA ARG A 268 -19.29 36.46 26.00
C ARG A 268 -20.02 35.71 27.12
N ALA A 269 -21.35 35.68 27.09
CA ALA A 269 -22.15 34.98 28.10
C ALA A 269 -21.96 33.46 28.02
N ILE A 270 -21.84 32.91 26.81
CA ILE A 270 -21.48 31.51 26.62
C ILE A 270 -20.04 31.24 27.06
N LEU A 271 -19.07 32.08 26.69
CA LEU A 271 -17.67 31.93 27.10
C LEU A 271 -17.49 31.96 28.62
N GLU A 272 -18.26 32.79 29.33
CA GLU A 272 -18.16 32.93 30.80
C GLU A 272 -18.79 31.73 31.55
N GLY A 273 -19.74 31.01 30.95
CA GLY A 273 -20.38 29.84 31.55
C GLY A 273 -19.99 28.49 30.95
N MET A 274 -19.27 28.47 29.82
CA MET A 274 -18.84 27.23 29.17
C MET A 274 -17.61 26.67 29.87
N VAL A 275 -17.74 25.46 30.40
CA VAL A 275 -16.63 24.73 31.03
C VAL A 275 -16.30 23.55 30.14
N ILE A 276 -15.09 23.52 29.61
CA ILE A 276 -14.50 22.32 29.02
C ILE A 276 -13.52 21.81 30.07
N THR A 277 -13.65 20.55 30.49
CA THR A 277 -12.72 19.97 31.47
C THR A 277 -11.27 20.15 31.01
N ASP A 278 -10.40 20.58 31.93
CA ASP A 278 -9.03 21.08 31.65
C ASP A 278 -8.12 20.04 30.98
N ASP A 279 -8.51 18.76 31.00
CA ASP A 279 -7.77 17.66 30.41
C ASP A 279 -8.06 17.47 28.90
N TRP A 280 -8.59 18.47 28.19
CA TRP A 280 -8.77 18.42 26.72
C TRP A 280 -7.46 18.15 25.95
N GLU A 281 -6.31 18.53 26.52
CA GLU A 281 -5.00 18.22 25.94
C GLU A 281 -4.56 16.77 26.18
N ASP A 282 -5.23 16.05 27.09
CA ASP A 282 -5.06 14.61 27.29
C ASP A 282 -6.04 13.85 26.38
N PRO A 283 -5.58 13.22 25.29
CA PRO A 283 -6.44 12.47 24.39
C PRO A 283 -7.09 11.24 25.06
N ALA A 284 -6.63 10.83 26.25
CA ALA A 284 -7.23 9.76 27.05
C ALA A 284 -8.33 10.26 28.00
N ALA A 285 -8.46 11.57 28.25
CA ALA A 285 -9.56 12.11 29.04
C ALA A 285 -10.83 12.15 28.20
N ASP A 286 -11.96 11.70 28.77
CA ASP A 286 -13.28 11.88 28.14
C ASP A 286 -13.64 13.37 28.24
N PRO A 287 -13.57 14.14 27.14
CA PRO A 287 -13.83 15.58 27.22
C PRO A 287 -15.30 15.78 27.57
N GLU A 288 -15.54 16.54 28.64
CA GLU A 288 -16.87 16.97 29.03
C GLU A 288 -17.01 18.46 28.71
N VAL A 289 -18.02 18.80 27.92
CA VAL A 289 -18.33 20.18 27.54
C VAL A 289 -19.63 20.57 28.22
N SER A 290 -19.55 21.44 29.22
CA SER A 290 -20.71 22.04 29.88
C SER A 290 -21.05 23.36 29.18
N ILE A 291 -22.26 23.48 28.63
CA ILE A 291 -22.72 24.68 27.91
C ILE A 291 -23.92 25.28 28.65
N PRO A 292 -23.86 26.56 29.04
CA PRO A 292 -25.01 27.25 29.61
C PRO A 292 -26.10 27.42 28.54
N LEU A 293 -27.33 27.08 28.90
CA LEU A 293 -28.52 27.23 28.07
C LEU A 293 -29.27 28.52 28.48
N PRO A 294 -30.06 29.11 27.56
CA PRO A 294 -30.95 30.21 27.88
C PRO A 294 -31.95 29.86 28.99
N ASP A 295 -32.44 30.85 29.74
CA ASP A 295 -33.44 30.65 30.79
C ASP A 295 -34.75 30.02 30.26
N ASP A 296 -35.07 30.22 28.98
CA ASP A 296 -36.22 29.67 28.27
C ASP A 296 -35.89 28.44 27.40
N TYR A 297 -34.86 27.67 27.78
CA TYR A 297 -34.34 26.61 26.92
C TYR A 297 -35.42 25.60 26.48
N ARG A 298 -35.25 25.10 25.25
CA ARG A 298 -36.04 24.03 24.65
C ARG A 298 -35.12 22.88 24.27
N GLU A 299 -35.69 21.70 24.08
CA GLU A 299 -34.96 20.50 23.63
C GLU A 299 -34.14 20.75 22.35
N TYR A 300 -34.61 21.61 21.45
CA TYR A 300 -33.86 21.97 20.24
C TYR A 300 -32.51 22.65 20.54
N HIS A 301 -32.40 23.46 21.61
CA HIS A 301 -31.11 24.06 21.99
C HIS A 301 -30.10 22.98 22.41
N VAL A 302 -30.57 21.92 23.07
CA VAL A 302 -29.74 20.79 23.50
C VAL A 302 -29.24 20.00 22.29
N LEU A 303 -30.16 19.66 21.38
CA LEU A 303 -29.83 18.90 20.16
C LEU A 303 -28.91 19.69 19.22
N GLU A 304 -29.15 20.99 19.05
CA GLU A 304 -28.30 21.83 18.20
C GLU A 304 -26.94 22.09 18.85
N SER A 305 -26.86 22.22 20.18
CA SER A 305 -25.56 22.30 20.88
C SER A 305 -24.76 21.01 20.71
N LYS A 306 -25.40 19.84 20.87
CA LYS A 306 -24.79 18.54 20.58
C LYS A 306 -24.28 18.46 19.14
N LYS A 307 -25.09 18.91 18.16
CA LYS A 307 -24.72 18.91 16.74
C LYS A 307 -23.53 19.84 16.47
N ILE A 308 -23.57 21.08 16.95
CA ILE A 308 -22.48 22.06 16.78
C ILE A 308 -21.19 21.53 17.43
N VAL A 309 -21.27 20.94 18.62
CA VAL A 309 -20.12 20.33 19.30
C VAL A 309 -19.60 19.12 18.52
N GLY A 310 -20.47 18.23 18.04
CA GLY A 310 -20.08 17.11 17.19
C GLY A 310 -19.41 17.53 15.88
N GLU A 311 -19.93 18.56 15.20
CA GLU A 311 -19.35 19.11 13.97
C GLU A 311 -18.00 19.79 14.20
N ARG A 312 -17.81 20.44 15.36
CA ARG A 312 -16.60 21.22 15.67
C ARG A 312 -15.50 20.42 16.34
N LEU A 313 -15.86 19.50 17.24
CA LEU A 313 -14.93 18.70 18.03
C LEU A 313 -14.81 17.25 17.51
N GLY A 314 -15.73 16.80 16.66
CA GLY A 314 -15.76 15.45 16.10
C GLY A 314 -16.34 14.41 17.07
N GLY A 315 -16.81 13.29 16.49
CA GLY A 315 -17.36 12.15 17.23
C GLY A 315 -18.82 12.28 17.64
N GLU A 316 -19.39 11.18 18.15
CA GLU A 316 -20.72 11.21 18.75
C GLU A 316 -20.66 11.72 20.18
N TRP A 317 -21.65 12.53 20.56
CA TRP A 317 -21.77 13.07 21.91
C TRP A 317 -23.07 12.61 22.54
N THR A 318 -22.99 12.16 23.78
CA THR A 318 -24.14 11.99 24.68
C THR A 318 -24.37 13.29 25.43
N TYR A 319 -25.60 13.53 25.89
CA TYR A 319 -25.93 14.73 26.62
C TYR A 319 -26.69 14.40 27.90
N GLU A 320 -26.41 15.17 28.94
CA GLU A 320 -27.16 15.20 30.19
C GLU A 320 -27.52 16.66 30.46
N VAL A 321 -28.80 16.96 30.69
CA VAL A 321 -29.22 18.31 31.06
C VAL A 321 -29.18 18.40 32.58
N VAL A 322 -28.30 19.25 33.09
CA VAL A 322 -28.17 19.52 34.53
C VAL A 322 -29.22 20.58 34.91
N PRO A 323 -30.19 20.25 35.78
CA PRO A 323 -31.20 21.19 36.20
C PRO A 323 -30.65 22.21 37.22
N GLY A 324 -30.88 23.50 36.96
CA GLY A 324 -30.52 24.61 37.85
C GLY A 324 -30.38 25.90 37.03
N PRO A 325 -30.65 27.12 37.54
CA PRO A 325 -30.38 28.35 36.80
C PRO A 325 -28.91 28.79 36.97
N PRO A 326 -28.14 29.01 35.88
CA PRO A 326 -28.50 28.77 34.48
C PRO A 326 -28.49 27.28 34.13
N TYR A 327 -29.45 26.84 33.30
CA TYR A 327 -29.52 25.44 32.86
C TYR A 327 -28.25 25.11 32.10
N THR A 328 -27.71 23.91 32.29
CA THR A 328 -26.46 23.50 31.63
C THR A 328 -26.66 22.19 30.90
N VAL A 329 -26.21 22.10 29.66
CA VAL A 329 -26.07 20.81 28.97
C VAL A 329 -24.64 20.33 29.15
N GLN A 330 -24.47 19.18 29.78
CA GLN A 330 -23.21 18.44 29.83
C GLN A 330 -23.17 17.50 28.64
N LEU A 331 -22.22 17.73 27.73
CA LEU A 331 -21.96 16.88 26.60
C LEU A 331 -20.75 16.01 26.92
N ARG A 332 -20.93 14.69 26.89
CA ARG A 332 -19.85 13.71 27.03
C ARG A 332 -19.64 12.99 25.72
N ARG A 333 -18.40 12.94 25.24
CA ARG A 333 -18.08 12.17 24.05
C ARG A 333 -18.46 10.71 24.29
N ARG A 334 -19.22 10.13 23.36
CA ARG A 334 -19.52 8.71 23.40
C ARG A 334 -18.18 7.98 23.17
N PRO A 335 -17.79 7.04 24.05
CA PRO A 335 -16.61 6.23 23.79
C PRO A 335 -16.82 5.50 22.45
N PRO A 336 -15.77 5.38 21.61
CA PRO A 336 -15.91 4.70 20.33
C PRO A 336 -16.40 3.28 20.57
N ASP A 337 -17.18 2.75 19.64
CA ASP A 337 -17.56 1.33 19.69
C ASP A 337 -16.29 0.47 19.87
N PRO A 338 -16.20 -0.40 20.91
CA PRO A 338 -15.06 -1.28 21.09
C PRO A 338 -14.74 -2.11 19.85
N GLU A 339 -15.75 -2.48 19.06
CA GLU A 339 -15.58 -3.19 17.79
C GLU A 339 -14.89 -2.28 16.75
N TYR A 340 -15.24 -1.00 16.68
CA TYR A 340 -14.59 -0.02 15.81
C TYR A 340 -13.11 0.18 16.14
N ILE A 341 -12.75 0.27 17.43
CA ILE A 341 -11.35 0.37 17.87
C ILE A 341 -10.57 -0.87 17.41
N VAL A 342 -11.13 -2.07 17.60
CA VAL A 342 -10.49 -3.34 17.27
C VAL A 342 -10.35 -3.52 15.75
N GLU A 343 -11.36 -3.14 14.96
CA GLU A 343 -11.38 -3.42 13.53
C GLU A 343 -10.69 -2.36 12.67
N VAL A 344 -10.69 -1.09 13.09
CA VAL A 344 -10.21 0.04 12.28
C VAL A 344 -8.96 0.68 12.87
N VAL A 345 -9.03 1.10 14.13
CA VAL A 345 -7.98 1.94 14.73
C VAL A 345 -6.75 1.12 15.07
N ARG A 346 -6.91 -0.03 15.74
CA ARG A 346 -5.80 -0.89 16.18
C ARG A 346 -4.93 -1.41 15.02
N PRO A 347 -5.48 -1.96 13.92
CA PRO A 347 -4.65 -2.38 12.78
C PRO A 347 -3.89 -1.22 12.14
N MET A 348 -4.42 0.01 12.23
CA MET A 348 -3.74 1.21 11.75
C MET A 348 -2.57 1.60 12.67
N THR A 349 -2.76 1.59 13.99
CA THR A 349 -1.68 1.94 14.94
C THR A 349 -0.56 0.91 14.93
N GLU A 350 -0.87 -0.38 14.78
CA GLU A 350 0.12 -1.45 14.57
C GLU A 350 0.96 -1.21 13.31
N ALA A 351 0.34 -0.73 12.23
CA ALA A 351 1.04 -0.40 10.99
C ALA A 351 1.88 0.90 11.07
N LEU A 352 1.44 1.85 11.90
CA LEU A 352 2.15 3.10 12.16
C LEU A 352 3.35 2.92 13.10
N SER A 353 3.31 1.96 14.02
CA SER A 353 4.38 1.67 14.99
C SER A 353 5.78 1.60 14.38
N PRO A 354 6.06 0.78 13.33
CA PRO A 354 7.39 0.74 12.72
C PRO A 354 7.78 2.03 11.97
N VAL A 355 6.82 2.83 11.52
CA VAL A 355 7.06 4.12 10.83
C VAL A 355 7.44 5.21 11.83
N LEU A 356 6.75 5.24 12.97
CA LEU A 356 6.94 6.23 14.01
C LEU A 356 8.06 5.86 14.99
N GLY A 357 8.38 4.56 15.14
CA GLY A 357 9.29 4.08 16.17
C GLY A 357 8.69 4.18 17.57
N MET A 358 7.35 4.18 17.67
CA MET A 358 6.58 4.22 18.92
C MET A 358 5.82 2.91 19.11
N PRO A 359 5.59 2.44 20.34
CA PRO A 359 4.66 1.34 20.62
C PRO A 359 3.26 1.61 20.05
N ALA A 360 2.58 0.57 19.57
CA ALA A 360 1.25 0.70 18.97
C ALA A 360 0.20 1.20 19.99
N GLU A 361 0.38 0.84 21.27
CA GLU A 361 -0.44 1.28 22.40
C GLU A 361 -0.31 2.78 22.66
N GLU A 362 0.92 3.31 22.62
CA GLU A 362 1.18 4.75 22.78
C GLU A 362 0.57 5.56 21.63
N ILE A 363 0.64 5.04 20.40
CA ILE A 363 -0.03 5.67 19.24
C ILE A 363 -1.55 5.61 19.41
N LEU A 364 -2.08 4.48 19.91
CA LEU A 364 -3.52 4.27 20.11
C LEU A 364 -4.11 5.27 21.11
N GLU A 365 -3.36 5.63 22.14
CA GLU A 365 -3.79 6.64 23.13
C GLU A 365 -3.89 8.05 22.51
N GLY A 366 -3.05 8.39 21.53
CA GLY A 366 -3.02 9.73 20.92
C GLY A 366 -3.70 9.86 19.56
N VAL A 367 -4.10 8.76 18.91
CA VAL A 367 -4.69 8.79 17.57
C VAL A 367 -6.18 9.13 17.62
N ILE A 368 -6.63 9.98 16.71
CA ILE A 368 -8.05 10.33 16.57
C ILE A 368 -8.51 9.91 15.18
N VAL A 369 -9.35 8.89 15.11
CA VAL A 369 -10.04 8.45 13.89
C VAL A 369 -11.55 8.49 14.15
N PRO A 370 -12.30 9.40 13.54
CA PRO A 370 -13.75 9.49 13.77
C PRO A 370 -14.47 8.27 13.18
N GLU A 371 -15.55 7.80 13.79
CA GLU A 371 -16.28 6.58 13.34
C GLU A 371 -16.77 6.72 11.88
N ASP A 372 -17.13 7.94 11.49
CA ASP A 372 -17.51 8.36 10.15
C ASP A 372 -16.30 8.84 9.32
N TRP A 373 -15.10 8.28 9.51
CA TRP A 373 -13.88 8.68 8.79
C TRP A 373 -14.00 8.64 7.25
N GLN A 374 -15.01 7.97 6.71
CA GLN A 374 -15.33 7.95 5.28
C GLN A 374 -16.07 9.21 4.78
N ASP A 375 -16.57 10.05 5.69
CA ASP A 375 -17.14 11.34 5.34
C ASP A 375 -16.02 12.25 4.77
N PRO A 376 -16.22 12.89 3.61
CA PRO A 376 -15.26 13.84 3.06
C PRO A 376 -14.84 14.98 4.02
N ALA A 377 -15.67 15.33 5.00
CA ALA A 377 -15.37 16.31 6.03
C ALA A 377 -14.57 15.76 7.21
N ALA A 378 -14.43 14.43 7.33
CA ALA A 378 -13.72 13.81 8.43
C ALA A 378 -12.25 14.23 8.51
N ALA A 379 -11.76 14.37 9.74
CA ALA A 379 -10.37 14.69 10.02
C ALA A 379 -9.77 13.61 10.91
N VAL A 380 -8.66 13.02 10.47
CA VAL A 380 -7.88 12.06 11.25
C VAL A 380 -6.67 12.79 11.84
N GLN A 381 -6.31 12.46 13.07
CA GLN A 381 -5.09 12.98 13.71
C GLN A 381 -4.22 11.82 14.15
N VAL A 382 -2.93 11.89 13.81
CA VAL A 382 -1.94 10.88 14.22
C VAL A 382 -0.81 11.57 14.98
N PRO A 383 -0.49 11.14 16.21
CA PRO A 383 0.62 11.71 16.96
C PRO A 383 1.95 11.37 16.31
N LEU A 384 2.92 12.27 16.44
CA LEU A 384 4.29 12.10 15.99
C LEU A 384 5.24 12.13 17.19
N PRO A 385 6.34 11.36 17.17
CA PRO A 385 7.32 11.37 18.24
C PRO A 385 8.09 12.70 18.29
N ASP A 386 8.65 12.98 19.46
CA ASP A 386 9.60 14.07 19.62
C ASP A 386 10.79 13.91 18.66
N GLY A 387 11.05 14.95 17.86
CA GLY A 387 12.14 14.94 16.88
C GLY A 387 11.82 14.17 15.59
N TYR A 388 10.54 13.98 15.25
CA TYR A 388 10.13 13.35 14.00
C TYR A 388 10.82 13.96 12.77
N ARG A 389 11.09 13.13 11.77
CA ARG A 389 11.63 13.54 10.47
C ARG A 389 10.48 13.84 9.52
N PRO A 390 10.58 14.85 8.61
CA PRO A 390 9.53 15.15 7.64
C PRO A 390 9.05 13.95 6.82
N VAL A 391 9.95 13.01 6.51
CA VAL A 391 9.62 11.76 5.80
C VAL A 391 8.63 10.90 6.59
N GLN A 392 8.69 10.88 7.93
CA GLN A 392 7.74 10.12 8.74
C GLN A 392 6.32 10.67 8.59
N ALA A 393 6.13 11.99 8.50
CA ALA A 393 4.81 12.57 8.26
C ALA A 393 4.23 12.14 6.90
N THR A 394 5.05 12.04 5.85
CA THR A 394 4.62 11.52 4.55
C THR A 394 4.26 10.03 4.61
N GLU A 395 5.05 9.23 5.32
CA GLU A 395 4.77 7.80 5.51
C GLU A 395 3.50 7.57 6.35
N VAL A 396 3.21 8.43 7.33
CA VAL A 396 1.93 8.39 8.08
C VAL A 396 0.75 8.55 7.12
N VAL A 397 0.80 9.51 6.20
CA VAL A 397 -0.25 9.67 5.18
C VAL A 397 -0.41 8.39 4.36
N ARG A 398 0.69 7.80 3.89
CA ARG A 398 0.65 6.54 3.13
C ARG A 398 0.01 5.41 3.94
N VAL A 399 0.39 5.23 5.21
CA VAL A 399 -0.18 4.18 6.06
C VAL A 399 -1.66 4.41 6.32
N VAL A 400 -2.07 5.66 6.57
CA VAL A 400 -3.50 5.99 6.74
C VAL A 400 -4.27 5.71 5.44
N GLU A 401 -3.73 6.08 4.28
CA GLU A 401 -4.34 5.77 2.97
C GLU A 401 -4.45 4.25 2.73
N GLU A 402 -3.47 3.45 3.13
CA GLU A 402 -3.51 1.99 2.98
C GLU A 402 -4.46 1.31 3.96
N ARG A 403 -4.60 1.86 5.17
CA ARG A 403 -5.41 1.28 6.23
C ARG A 403 -6.84 1.75 6.14
N LEU A 404 -7.09 3.05 6.17
CA LEU A 404 -8.44 3.58 6.05
C LEU A 404 -8.93 3.51 4.60
N GLY A 405 -8.06 3.61 3.60
CA GLY A 405 -8.51 3.75 2.21
C GLY A 405 -8.92 5.19 1.90
N GLY A 406 -9.11 5.48 0.60
CA GLY A 406 -9.37 6.83 0.13
C GLY A 406 -8.09 7.62 -0.17
N ASP A 407 -8.29 8.90 -0.46
CA ASP A 407 -7.23 9.83 -0.83
C ASP A 407 -7.09 10.91 0.25
N TRP A 408 -5.94 10.97 0.92
CA TRP A 408 -5.75 11.82 2.10
C TRP A 408 -4.66 12.87 1.87
N ALA A 409 -4.87 14.06 2.43
CA ALA A 409 -3.89 15.14 2.50
C ALA A 409 -3.46 15.32 3.96
N GLY A 410 -2.17 15.13 4.25
CA GLY A 410 -1.62 15.31 5.59
C GLY A 410 -0.89 16.64 5.77
N THR A 411 -1.13 17.31 6.89
CA THR A 411 -0.36 18.49 7.34
C THR A 411 0.19 18.24 8.73
N ALA A 412 1.51 18.26 8.88
CA ALA A 412 2.17 18.09 10.18
C ALA A 412 2.33 19.42 10.92
N THR A 413 2.12 19.42 12.23
CA THR A 413 2.40 20.58 13.08
C THR A 413 3.91 20.80 13.23
N LYS A 414 4.31 22.07 13.39
CA LYS A 414 5.72 22.49 13.55
C LYS A 414 6.15 22.66 15.00
N ALA A 415 5.20 22.66 15.92
CA ALA A 415 5.39 22.84 17.35
C ALA A 415 4.66 21.72 18.09
N LYS A 416 5.05 21.49 19.35
CA LYS A 416 4.38 20.52 20.21
C LYS A 416 2.91 20.94 20.46
N PRO A 417 1.97 19.99 20.55
CA PRO A 417 2.15 18.56 20.25
C PRO A 417 2.39 18.33 18.75
N PHE A 418 3.35 17.45 18.42
CA PHE A 418 3.63 17.10 17.03
C PHE A 418 2.60 16.09 16.54
N VAL A 419 1.79 16.48 15.57
CA VAL A 419 0.70 15.66 15.02
C VAL A 419 0.61 15.83 13.51
N VAL A 420 0.14 14.80 12.81
CA VAL A 420 -0.31 14.90 11.42
C VAL A 420 -1.83 15.01 11.41
N HIS A 421 -2.35 16.13 10.91
CA HIS A 421 -3.76 16.27 10.59
C HIS A 421 -4.00 15.79 9.16
N LEU A 422 -4.83 14.78 8.98
CA LEU A 422 -5.23 14.25 7.69
C LEU A 422 -6.68 14.62 7.39
N ARG A 423 -6.93 15.06 6.16
CA ARG A 423 -8.27 15.29 5.62
C ARG A 423 -8.38 14.63 4.25
N HIS A 424 -9.58 14.29 3.82
CA HIS A 424 -9.78 13.82 2.46
C HIS A 424 -9.31 14.87 1.45
N LYS A 425 -8.65 14.41 0.38
CA LYS A 425 -8.43 15.24 -0.80
C LYS A 425 -9.79 15.56 -1.46
N PRO A 426 -9.88 16.64 -2.25
CA PRO A 426 -11.07 16.89 -3.05
C PRO A 426 -11.42 15.66 -3.88
N GLN A 427 -12.71 15.31 -3.93
CA GLN A 427 -13.16 14.16 -4.70
C GLN A 427 -12.74 14.27 -6.18
N PRO A 428 -12.60 13.13 -6.89
CA PRO A 428 -12.47 13.14 -8.34
C PRO A 428 -13.58 13.98 -9.00
N PRO A 429 -13.34 14.55 -10.19
CA PRO A 429 -14.38 15.25 -10.94
C PRO A 429 -15.63 14.39 -11.11
N ASP A 430 -16.81 15.02 -11.18
CA ASP A 430 -18.06 14.29 -11.38
C ASP A 430 -18.16 13.73 -12.81
N LEU A 431 -17.66 14.46 -13.80
CA LEU A 431 -17.62 14.00 -15.18
C LEU A 431 -16.25 14.24 -15.78
N VAL A 432 -15.78 13.25 -16.54
CA VAL A 432 -14.62 13.35 -17.43
C VAL A 432 -15.13 12.82 -18.76
N THR A 433 -15.11 13.62 -19.82
CA THR A 433 -15.44 13.15 -21.17
C THR A 433 -14.21 12.54 -21.84
N LEU A 434 -14.39 11.78 -22.92
CA LEU A 434 -13.25 11.28 -23.69
C LEU A 434 -12.43 12.44 -24.29
N GLN A 435 -13.11 13.50 -24.71
CA GLN A 435 -12.51 14.71 -25.29
C GLN A 435 -11.60 15.43 -24.30
N ASP A 436 -11.99 15.50 -23.02
CA ASP A 436 -11.22 16.18 -21.98
C ASP A 436 -9.84 15.54 -21.75
N VAL A 437 -9.66 14.26 -22.11
CA VAL A 437 -8.48 13.46 -21.74
C VAL A 437 -7.88 12.68 -22.92
N ALA A 438 -8.27 13.00 -24.15
CA ALA A 438 -7.79 12.29 -25.34
C ALA A 438 -6.25 12.36 -25.45
N ASP A 439 -5.67 13.52 -25.15
CA ASP A 439 -4.22 13.71 -25.15
C ASP A 439 -3.52 12.88 -24.08
N GLU A 440 -4.10 12.76 -22.89
CA GLU A 440 -3.60 11.90 -21.82
C GLU A 440 -3.60 10.43 -22.26
N ILE A 441 -4.72 9.95 -22.83
CA ILE A 441 -4.83 8.58 -23.34
C ILE A 441 -3.71 8.30 -24.35
N LEU A 442 -3.52 9.17 -25.35
CA LEU A 442 -2.46 9.01 -26.35
C LEU A 442 -1.05 9.10 -25.73
N ARG A 443 -0.83 10.01 -24.78
CA ARG A 443 0.44 10.19 -24.09
C ARG A 443 0.85 8.96 -23.29
N TYR A 444 -0.08 8.33 -22.57
CA TYR A 444 0.19 7.11 -21.82
C TYR A 444 0.25 5.87 -22.71
N ALA A 445 -0.60 5.78 -23.75
CA ALA A 445 -0.57 4.67 -24.69
C ALA A 445 0.79 4.53 -25.39
N ARG A 446 1.43 5.64 -25.78
CA ARG A 446 2.81 5.64 -26.33
C ARG A 446 3.87 5.04 -25.40
N ARG A 447 3.57 4.89 -24.11
CA ARG A 447 4.44 4.29 -23.08
C ARG A 447 4.02 2.87 -22.70
N GLY A 448 3.04 2.29 -23.41
CA GLY A 448 2.44 1.00 -23.04
C GLY A 448 1.64 1.09 -21.75
N THR A 449 1.06 2.25 -21.44
CA THR A 449 0.31 2.51 -20.20
C THR A 449 -1.12 2.91 -20.53
N PHE A 450 -2.10 2.32 -19.85
CA PHE A 450 -3.49 2.75 -19.89
C PHE A 450 -3.71 3.97 -19.01
N PHE A 451 -4.37 4.97 -19.58
CA PHE A 451 -5.00 6.03 -18.80
C PHE A 451 -6.36 5.53 -18.31
N LEU A 452 -6.58 5.52 -16.99
CA LEU A 452 -7.82 5.05 -16.39
C LEU A 452 -8.81 6.20 -16.18
N GLY A 453 -8.32 7.37 -15.78
CA GLY A 453 -9.14 8.54 -15.49
C GLY A 453 -8.46 9.55 -14.57
N ILE A 454 -9.25 10.45 -13.99
CA ILE A 454 -8.80 11.53 -13.12
C ILE A 454 -9.21 11.24 -11.68
N GLY A 455 -8.25 11.23 -10.76
CA GLY A 455 -8.43 11.04 -9.32
C GLY A 455 -8.55 12.35 -8.54
N ALA A 456 -8.49 12.23 -7.21
CA ALA A 456 -8.53 13.34 -6.29
C ALA A 456 -7.40 14.37 -6.57
N GLY A 457 -7.72 15.66 -6.52
CA GLY A 457 -6.75 16.73 -6.81
C GLY A 457 -6.25 16.76 -8.26
N HIS A 458 -7.03 16.24 -9.21
CA HIS A 458 -6.67 16.09 -10.63
C HIS A 458 -5.48 15.16 -10.91
N GLU A 459 -5.17 14.24 -9.98
CA GLU A 459 -4.12 13.25 -10.20
C GLU A 459 -4.52 12.25 -11.30
N HIS A 460 -3.66 12.01 -12.28
CA HIS A 460 -3.92 11.00 -13.30
C HIS A 460 -3.83 9.59 -12.70
N ARG A 461 -4.86 8.77 -12.91
CA ARG A 461 -4.80 7.33 -12.59
C ARG A 461 -4.45 6.56 -13.85
N VAL A 462 -3.43 5.72 -13.73
CA VAL A 462 -2.86 4.99 -14.86
C VAL A 462 -2.47 3.57 -14.47
N PHE A 463 -2.35 2.72 -15.47
CA PHE A 463 -2.02 1.30 -15.32
C PHE A 463 -1.05 0.86 -16.41
N THR A 464 0.10 0.30 -16.03
CA THR A 464 1.09 -0.24 -16.97
C THR A 464 1.16 -1.77 -16.88
N PRO A 465 0.69 -2.52 -17.89
CA PRO A 465 0.61 -3.98 -17.82
C PRO A 465 1.94 -4.69 -17.48
N HIS A 466 3.05 -4.27 -18.08
CA HIS A 466 4.36 -4.92 -17.87
C HIS A 466 5.01 -4.59 -16.52
N ARG A 467 4.58 -3.50 -15.85
CA ARG A 467 5.18 -3.03 -14.59
C ARG A 467 4.28 -3.31 -13.38
N ASP A 468 2.98 -3.14 -13.54
CA ASP A 468 2.04 -3.13 -12.44
C ASP A 468 1.38 -4.49 -12.25
N ALA A 469 0.70 -4.97 -13.28
CA ALA A 469 0.05 -6.26 -13.31
C ALA A 469 -0.31 -6.63 -14.76
N PRO A 470 -0.12 -7.87 -15.21
CA PRO A 470 -0.43 -8.23 -16.60
C PRO A 470 -1.94 -8.34 -16.90
N HIS A 471 -2.79 -8.44 -15.87
CA HIS A 471 -4.22 -8.68 -16.00
C HIS A 471 -5.01 -7.73 -15.09
N ILE A 472 -6.18 -7.31 -15.56
CA ILE A 472 -7.08 -6.40 -14.85
C ILE A 472 -8.49 -7.01 -14.76
N ALA A 473 -9.13 -6.84 -13.61
CA ALA A 473 -10.51 -7.24 -13.39
C ALA A 473 -11.37 -6.02 -13.03
N LEU A 474 -12.57 -5.94 -13.58
CA LEU A 474 -13.60 -4.98 -13.20
C LEU A 474 -14.70 -5.74 -12.47
N SER A 475 -15.03 -5.37 -11.25
CA SER A 475 -16.17 -5.94 -10.52
C SER A 475 -17.08 -4.80 -10.08
N ALA A 476 -18.22 -4.68 -10.75
CA ALA A 476 -19.14 -3.60 -10.43
C ALA A 476 -20.60 -3.95 -10.64
N GLY A 477 -21.47 -3.29 -9.85
CA GLY A 477 -22.91 -3.38 -9.99
C GLY A 477 -23.44 -2.91 -11.36
N THR A 478 -24.75 -3.06 -11.56
CA THR A 478 -25.44 -2.57 -12.76
C THR A 478 -25.29 -1.05 -12.87
N GLN A 479 -25.17 -0.54 -14.11
CA GLN A 479 -25.02 0.89 -14.43
C GLN A 479 -23.79 1.62 -13.86
N ALA A 480 -22.84 0.93 -13.23
CA ALA A 480 -21.63 1.57 -12.69
C ALA A 480 -20.67 2.14 -13.76
N GLY A 481 -20.87 1.80 -15.04
CA GLY A 481 -20.04 2.24 -16.17
C GLY A 481 -19.09 1.18 -16.71
N LYS A 482 -19.32 -0.12 -16.45
CA LYS A 482 -18.51 -1.26 -16.94
C LYS A 482 -18.21 -1.19 -18.43
N SER A 483 -19.25 -1.16 -19.27
CA SER A 483 -19.10 -1.15 -20.74
C SER A 483 -18.35 0.09 -21.22
N THR A 484 -18.61 1.26 -20.62
CA THR A 484 -17.87 2.49 -20.92
C THR A 484 -16.38 2.35 -20.59
N GLN A 485 -16.04 1.77 -19.44
CA GLN A 485 -14.65 1.52 -19.07
C GLN A 485 -13.97 0.50 -20.01
N ASN A 486 -14.70 -0.50 -20.49
CA ASN A 486 -14.18 -1.46 -21.48
C ASN A 486 -13.90 -0.81 -22.84
N ARG A 487 -14.76 0.10 -23.30
CA ARG A 487 -14.49 0.92 -24.49
C ARG A 487 -13.23 1.77 -24.33
N ASN A 488 -13.01 2.36 -23.15
CA ASN A 488 -11.77 3.08 -22.85
C ASN A 488 -10.53 2.19 -22.93
N PHE A 489 -10.63 0.93 -22.46
CA PHE A 489 -9.55 -0.04 -22.63
C PHE A 489 -9.32 -0.36 -24.11
N LEU A 490 -10.37 -0.55 -24.92
CA LEU A 490 -10.22 -0.82 -26.34
C LEU A 490 -9.52 0.32 -27.09
N LEU A 491 -9.91 1.56 -26.80
CA LEU A 491 -9.30 2.76 -27.37
C LEU A 491 -7.83 2.92 -26.95
N GLY A 492 -7.54 2.73 -25.66
CA GLY A 492 -6.17 2.77 -25.14
C GLY A 492 -5.27 1.71 -25.78
N ALA A 493 -5.78 0.48 -25.91
CA ALA A 493 -5.05 -0.62 -26.55
C ALA A 493 -4.89 -0.40 -28.07
N ALA A 494 -5.89 0.18 -28.74
CA ALA A 494 -5.77 0.57 -30.14
C ALA A 494 -4.70 1.65 -30.35
N ALA A 495 -4.60 2.62 -29.45
CA ALA A 495 -3.56 3.65 -29.45
C ALA A 495 -2.16 3.09 -29.18
N MET A 496 -2.05 1.96 -28.47
CA MET A 496 -0.80 1.19 -28.35
C MET A 496 -0.48 0.37 -29.60
N GLY A 497 -1.40 0.34 -30.57
CA GLY A 497 -1.34 -0.57 -31.70
C GLY A 497 -1.37 -2.02 -31.22
N ALA A 498 -2.29 -2.41 -30.34
CA ALA A 498 -2.45 -3.79 -29.85
C ALA A 498 -3.39 -4.63 -30.72
N GLN A 499 -3.32 -5.96 -30.60
CA GLN A 499 -4.36 -6.87 -31.08
C GLN A 499 -5.36 -7.14 -29.96
N GLN A 500 -6.64 -7.28 -30.30
CA GLN A 500 -7.71 -7.32 -29.31
C GLN A 500 -8.80 -8.31 -29.73
N VAL A 501 -9.14 -9.23 -28.83
CA VAL A 501 -10.26 -10.16 -28.98
C VAL A 501 -11.24 -9.90 -27.85
N CYS A 502 -12.50 -9.70 -28.17
CA CYS A 502 -13.57 -9.44 -27.20
C CYS A 502 -14.59 -10.57 -27.22
N VAL A 503 -14.97 -11.06 -26.05
CA VAL A 503 -16.10 -11.98 -25.84
C VAL A 503 -17.19 -11.19 -25.11
N ASP A 504 -18.38 -11.09 -25.72
CA ASP A 504 -19.48 -10.28 -25.22
C ASP A 504 -20.82 -11.04 -25.23
N PRO A 505 -21.14 -11.79 -24.16
CA PRO A 505 -22.42 -12.50 -24.07
C PRO A 505 -23.62 -11.53 -23.99
N LYS A 506 -23.40 -10.23 -23.75
CA LYS A 506 -24.46 -9.22 -23.71
C LYS A 506 -24.81 -8.63 -25.07
N ILE A 507 -24.05 -8.93 -26.12
CA ILE A 507 -24.27 -8.39 -27.48
C ILE A 507 -23.86 -6.91 -27.64
N HIS A 508 -24.23 -6.05 -26.69
CA HIS A 508 -24.23 -4.58 -26.85
C HIS A 508 -23.15 -3.82 -26.06
N SER A 509 -22.25 -4.50 -25.37
CA SER A 509 -21.26 -3.81 -24.51
C SER A 509 -20.22 -3.08 -25.36
N TYR A 510 -19.90 -3.65 -26.52
CA TYR A 510 -18.91 -3.14 -27.46
C TYR A 510 -19.50 -2.50 -28.72
N ASP A 511 -20.77 -2.07 -28.68
CA ASP A 511 -21.39 -1.35 -29.81
C ASP A 511 -20.48 -0.21 -30.31
N GLY A 512 -20.26 -0.19 -31.63
CA GLY A 512 -19.42 0.80 -32.30
C GLY A 512 -17.92 0.55 -32.17
N CYS A 513 -17.48 -0.50 -31.47
CA CYS A 513 -16.06 -0.84 -31.38
C CYS A 513 -15.55 -1.68 -32.56
N GLU A 514 -16.44 -2.13 -33.45
CA GLU A 514 -16.11 -2.94 -34.64
C GLU A 514 -15.20 -2.18 -35.61
N ILE A 515 -15.28 -0.85 -35.63
CA ILE A 515 -14.47 0.03 -36.47
C ILE A 515 -13.04 0.21 -35.93
N ILE A 516 -12.75 -0.20 -34.69
CA ILE A 516 -11.44 -0.03 -34.08
C ILE A 516 -10.46 -1.05 -34.71
N PRO A 517 -9.30 -0.61 -35.22
CA PRO A 517 -8.31 -1.54 -35.79
C PRO A 517 -7.81 -2.56 -34.78
N GLY A 518 -7.64 -3.79 -35.26
CA GLY A 518 -7.14 -4.89 -34.43
C GLY A 518 -8.15 -5.46 -33.44
N VAL A 519 -9.38 -4.94 -33.38
CA VAL A 519 -10.47 -5.49 -32.56
C VAL A 519 -11.26 -6.55 -33.34
N THR A 520 -11.53 -7.67 -32.68
CA THR A 520 -12.46 -8.72 -33.13
C THR A 520 -13.42 -9.07 -32.01
N ILE A 521 -14.73 -8.93 -32.25
CA ILE A 521 -15.78 -9.13 -31.25
C ILE A 521 -16.53 -10.44 -31.55
N TYR A 522 -16.72 -11.26 -30.51
CA TYR A 522 -17.52 -12.47 -30.52
C TYR A 522 -18.68 -12.27 -29.54
N ASN A 523 -19.86 -11.98 -30.08
CA ASN A 523 -21.02 -11.53 -29.31
C ASN A 523 -22.31 -12.29 -29.64
N ASP A 524 -22.20 -13.48 -30.20
CA ASP A 524 -23.34 -14.36 -30.47
C ASP A 524 -23.54 -15.35 -29.30
N PRO A 525 -24.45 -15.09 -28.35
CA PRO A 525 -24.67 -15.95 -27.19
C PRO A 525 -25.25 -17.32 -27.58
N LEU A 526 -25.79 -17.48 -28.80
CA LEU A 526 -26.25 -18.77 -29.32
C LEU A 526 -25.09 -19.61 -29.88
N ARG A 527 -23.89 -19.03 -29.99
CA ARG A 527 -22.68 -19.67 -30.50
C ARG A 527 -21.52 -19.61 -29.48
N PRO A 528 -21.71 -20.18 -28.27
CA PRO A 528 -20.67 -20.22 -27.25
C PRO A 528 -19.40 -20.97 -27.70
N ASP A 529 -19.51 -21.86 -28.68
CA ASP A 529 -18.37 -22.53 -29.34
C ASP A 529 -17.42 -21.55 -30.04
N LEU A 530 -17.95 -20.47 -30.63
CA LEU A 530 -17.15 -19.43 -31.28
C LEU A 530 -16.43 -18.57 -30.26
N MET A 531 -17.09 -18.21 -29.16
CA MET A 531 -16.48 -17.51 -28.03
C MET A 531 -15.36 -18.35 -27.40
N TRP A 532 -15.58 -19.66 -27.22
CA TRP A 532 -14.52 -20.58 -26.78
C TRP A 532 -13.36 -20.61 -27.78
N SER A 533 -13.65 -20.75 -29.07
CA SER A 533 -12.62 -20.77 -30.11
C SER A 533 -11.75 -19.51 -30.10
N ALA A 534 -12.35 -18.35 -29.82
CA ALA A 534 -11.65 -17.09 -29.67
C ALA A 534 -10.68 -17.11 -28.48
N ILE A 535 -11.15 -17.53 -27.29
CA ILE A 535 -10.33 -17.68 -26.08
C ILE A 535 -9.18 -18.66 -26.33
N HIS A 536 -9.47 -19.81 -26.96
CA HIS A 536 -8.47 -20.81 -27.28
C HIS A 536 -7.42 -20.27 -28.27
N GLY A 537 -7.83 -19.48 -29.26
CA GLY A 537 -6.91 -18.84 -30.20
C GLY A 537 -5.88 -17.94 -29.50
N VAL A 538 -6.31 -17.14 -28.52
CA VAL A 538 -5.40 -16.30 -27.72
C VAL A 538 -4.46 -17.16 -26.87
N ALA A 539 -4.95 -18.27 -26.31
CA ALA A 539 -4.13 -19.21 -25.55
C ALA A 539 -3.09 -19.92 -26.42
N GLU A 540 -3.44 -20.34 -27.64
CA GLU A 540 -2.49 -20.92 -28.59
C GLU A 540 -1.44 -19.90 -29.05
N GLU A 541 -1.81 -18.63 -29.24
CA GLU A 541 -0.83 -17.56 -29.51
C GLU A 541 0.13 -17.39 -28.34
N THR A 542 -0.35 -17.45 -27.10
CA THR A 542 0.51 -17.44 -25.91
C THR A 542 1.48 -18.63 -25.92
N ARG A 543 0.99 -19.85 -26.21
CA ARG A 543 1.84 -21.05 -26.33
C ARG A 543 2.85 -20.93 -27.46
N ARG A 544 2.49 -20.30 -28.59
CA ARG A 544 3.41 -20.01 -29.69
C ARG A 544 4.54 -19.11 -29.20
N ARG A 545 4.21 -18.01 -28.52
CA ARG A 545 5.21 -17.07 -27.97
C ARG A 545 6.13 -17.74 -26.93
N MET A 546 5.61 -18.68 -26.15
CA MET A 546 6.39 -19.44 -25.15
C MET A 546 7.53 -20.28 -25.72
N VAL A 547 7.35 -20.84 -26.91
CA VAL A 547 8.35 -21.73 -27.54
C VAL A 547 9.34 -20.98 -28.41
N LEU A 548 9.11 -19.68 -28.65
CA LEU A 548 10.07 -18.85 -29.38
C LEU A 548 11.31 -18.57 -28.51
N PRO A 549 12.51 -18.52 -29.11
CA PRO A 549 13.70 -18.05 -28.40
C PRO A 549 13.46 -16.65 -27.82
N ARG A 550 13.94 -16.40 -26.61
CA ARG A 550 13.83 -15.07 -25.99
C ARG A 550 14.49 -14.02 -26.88
N GLY A 551 13.75 -12.96 -27.21
CA GLY A 551 14.22 -11.88 -28.10
C GLY A 551 14.16 -12.20 -29.60
N ALA A 552 13.54 -13.31 -30.00
CA ALA A 552 13.38 -13.65 -31.41
C ALA A 552 12.40 -12.70 -32.16
N GLU A 553 11.45 -12.12 -31.44
CA GLU A 553 10.41 -11.25 -31.98
C GLU A 553 10.00 -10.24 -30.91
N GLU A 554 9.78 -8.98 -31.30
CA GLU A 554 9.07 -8.02 -30.45
C GLU A 554 7.57 -8.29 -30.61
N PHE A 555 6.91 -8.65 -29.51
CA PHE A 555 5.51 -9.00 -29.56
C PHE A 555 4.64 -7.74 -29.52
N ARG A 556 3.73 -7.65 -30.49
CA ARG A 556 2.60 -6.72 -30.38
C ARG A 556 1.74 -7.15 -29.17
N PRO A 557 1.36 -6.22 -28.27
CA PRO A 557 0.48 -6.54 -27.15
C PRO A 557 -0.82 -7.17 -27.64
N PHE A 558 -1.30 -8.19 -26.93
CA PHE A 558 -2.53 -8.89 -27.26
C PHE A 558 -3.46 -8.91 -26.06
N TYR A 559 -4.62 -8.28 -26.17
CA TYR A 559 -5.64 -8.23 -25.13
C TYR A 559 -6.79 -9.19 -25.44
N LEU A 560 -7.16 -10.00 -24.45
CA LEU A 560 -8.44 -10.70 -24.42
C LEU A 560 -9.36 -9.98 -23.44
N HIS A 561 -10.47 -9.46 -23.96
CA HIS A 561 -11.53 -8.81 -23.20
C HIS A 561 -12.67 -9.79 -22.98
N LEU A 562 -12.98 -10.07 -21.72
CA LEU A 562 -14.08 -10.93 -21.31
C LEU A 562 -15.16 -10.07 -20.64
N GLU A 563 -16.21 -9.75 -21.37
CA GLU A 563 -17.35 -9.00 -20.84
C GLU A 563 -18.34 -9.90 -20.12
N GLU A 564 -18.95 -9.39 -19.04
CA GLU A 564 -19.89 -10.09 -18.16
C GLU A 564 -19.55 -11.58 -17.97
N GLN A 565 -18.38 -11.81 -17.40
CA GLN A 565 -17.82 -13.14 -17.19
C GLN A 565 -18.74 -14.04 -16.33
N ASN A 566 -19.58 -13.46 -15.46
CA ASN A 566 -20.60 -14.22 -14.71
C ASN A 566 -21.64 -14.87 -15.65
N GLN A 567 -22.15 -14.11 -16.61
CA GLN A 567 -23.12 -14.60 -17.59
C GLN A 567 -22.45 -15.61 -18.52
N PHE A 568 -21.29 -15.27 -19.08
CA PHE A 568 -20.54 -16.17 -19.94
C PHE A 568 -20.26 -17.52 -19.25
N ALA A 569 -19.80 -17.50 -18.00
CA ALA A 569 -19.52 -18.73 -17.24
C ALA A 569 -20.76 -19.60 -17.05
N GLY A 570 -21.94 -19.00 -16.81
CA GLY A 570 -23.19 -19.72 -16.69
C GLY A 570 -23.62 -20.35 -18.02
N GLU A 571 -23.58 -19.58 -19.10
CA GLU A 571 -23.97 -20.02 -20.44
C GLU A 571 -23.06 -21.13 -20.96
N ILE A 572 -21.73 -20.96 -20.85
CA ILE A 572 -20.76 -21.95 -21.35
C ILE A 572 -20.81 -23.27 -20.57
N GLU A 573 -21.08 -23.24 -19.26
CA GLU A 573 -21.20 -24.45 -18.44
C GLU A 573 -22.51 -25.19 -18.71
N ASN A 574 -23.61 -24.47 -18.97
CA ASN A 574 -24.87 -25.09 -19.39
C ASN A 574 -24.71 -25.75 -20.75
N TRP A 575 -24.20 -25.01 -21.74
CA TRP A 575 -23.90 -25.53 -23.08
C TRP A 575 -22.95 -26.75 -23.03
N TRP A 576 -21.90 -26.69 -22.21
CA TRP A 576 -20.97 -27.82 -22.03
C TRP A 576 -21.63 -29.04 -21.39
N THR A 577 -22.60 -28.83 -20.51
CA THR A 577 -23.36 -29.92 -19.89
C THR A 577 -24.25 -30.61 -20.93
N GLU A 578 -24.95 -29.83 -21.75
CA GLU A 578 -25.79 -30.34 -22.85
C GLU A 578 -24.95 -31.16 -23.84
N ILE A 579 -23.82 -30.63 -24.30
CA ILE A 579 -22.87 -31.33 -25.17
C ILE A 579 -22.40 -32.68 -24.61
N ARG A 580 -22.24 -32.78 -23.29
CA ARG A 580 -21.82 -34.02 -22.64
C ARG A 580 -22.95 -35.04 -22.54
N GLU A 581 -24.19 -34.59 -22.52
CA GLU A 581 -25.38 -35.44 -22.53
C GLU A 581 -25.73 -35.88 -23.95
N PHE A 582 -25.41 -35.07 -24.96
CA PHE A 582 -25.69 -35.31 -26.38
C PHE A 582 -24.40 -35.27 -27.24
N PRO A 583 -23.54 -36.31 -27.18
CA PRO A 583 -22.26 -36.31 -27.88
C PRO A 583 -22.37 -36.19 -29.42
N ASP A 584 -23.50 -36.59 -30.01
CA ASP A 584 -23.76 -36.45 -31.45
C ASP A 584 -23.80 -34.97 -31.88
N GLU A 585 -24.34 -34.07 -31.03
CA GLU A 585 -24.33 -32.62 -31.29
C GLU A 585 -22.90 -32.06 -31.28
N LEU A 586 -22.05 -32.58 -30.39
CA LEU A 586 -20.64 -32.20 -30.35
C LEU A 586 -19.88 -32.70 -31.58
N GLU A 587 -20.24 -33.86 -32.15
CA GLU A 587 -19.70 -34.31 -33.43
C GLU A 587 -20.05 -33.32 -34.55
N GLU A 588 -21.30 -32.87 -34.63
CA GLU A 588 -21.72 -31.84 -35.60
C GLU A 588 -20.94 -30.53 -35.41
N ILE A 589 -20.79 -30.06 -34.18
CA ILE A 589 -20.00 -28.86 -33.85
C ILE A 589 -18.54 -29.05 -34.28
N CYS A 590 -17.94 -30.23 -34.06
CA CYS A 590 -16.58 -30.53 -34.50
C CYS A 590 -16.44 -30.56 -36.03
N LEU A 591 -17.49 -30.96 -36.76
CA LEU A 591 -17.48 -30.92 -38.23
C LEU A 591 -17.46 -29.48 -38.76
N VAL A 592 -18.19 -28.56 -38.13
CA VAL A 592 -18.30 -27.16 -38.59
C VAL A 592 -17.25 -26.23 -37.99
N ASN A 593 -16.71 -26.57 -36.81
CA ASN A 593 -15.73 -25.79 -36.08
C ASN A 593 -14.40 -26.56 -35.92
N PRO A 594 -13.42 -26.33 -36.82
CA PRO A 594 -12.16 -27.07 -36.81
C PRO A 594 -11.29 -26.79 -35.58
N VAL A 595 -11.49 -25.65 -34.91
CA VAL A 595 -10.79 -25.32 -33.66
C VAL A 595 -11.28 -26.23 -32.55
N ILE A 596 -12.60 -26.34 -32.39
CA ILE A 596 -13.19 -27.25 -31.41
C ILE A 596 -12.81 -28.70 -31.73
N ASN A 597 -12.86 -29.12 -33.01
CA ASN A 597 -12.41 -30.46 -33.41
C ASN A 597 -10.97 -30.76 -32.97
N LYS A 598 -10.05 -29.82 -33.21
CA LYS A 598 -8.64 -29.94 -32.78
C LYS A 598 -8.49 -30.00 -31.26
N ILE A 599 -9.32 -29.28 -30.51
CA ILE A 599 -9.31 -29.35 -29.04
C ILE A 599 -9.84 -30.71 -28.59
N MET A 600 -10.98 -31.14 -29.14
CA MET A 600 -11.69 -32.35 -28.77
C MET A 600 -10.94 -33.62 -29.15
N SER A 601 -10.11 -33.60 -30.19
CA SER A 601 -9.25 -34.74 -30.56
C SER A 601 -8.23 -35.13 -29.48
N ARG A 602 -8.04 -34.28 -28.45
CA ARG A 602 -7.20 -34.58 -27.27
C ARG A 602 -7.94 -35.38 -26.19
N TYR A 603 -9.25 -35.50 -26.30
CA TYR A 603 -10.11 -36.16 -25.33
C TYR A 603 -10.69 -37.44 -25.92
N ARG A 604 -11.01 -38.40 -25.04
CA ARG A 604 -11.87 -39.51 -25.43
C ARG A 604 -13.32 -39.10 -25.16
N TRP A 605 -14.20 -39.37 -26.13
CA TRP A 605 -15.63 -39.02 -26.08
C TRP A 605 -16.35 -39.64 -24.88
N ASP A 606 -15.98 -40.85 -24.47
CA ASP A 606 -16.51 -41.52 -23.27
C ASP A 606 -16.01 -40.90 -21.94
N LYS A 607 -15.05 -39.97 -22.00
CA LYS A 607 -14.36 -39.38 -20.84
C LYS A 607 -14.18 -37.88 -20.97
N LEU A 608 -15.22 -37.18 -21.45
CA LEU A 608 -15.22 -35.72 -21.46
C LEU A 608 -15.11 -35.15 -20.04
N PRO A 609 -14.30 -34.08 -19.84
CA PRO A 609 -14.15 -33.48 -18.53
C PRO A 609 -15.47 -32.92 -18.03
N LYS A 610 -15.72 -33.04 -16.72
CA LYS A 610 -16.95 -32.55 -16.11
C LYS A 610 -17.15 -31.04 -16.29
N LYS A 611 -16.04 -30.30 -16.25
CA LYS A 611 -15.99 -28.84 -16.41
C LYS A 611 -15.54 -28.47 -17.81
N TRP A 612 -15.97 -27.30 -18.26
CA TRP A 612 -15.61 -26.79 -19.58
C TRP A 612 -14.09 -26.67 -19.71
N PRO A 613 -13.46 -27.24 -20.77
CA PRO A 613 -12.01 -27.24 -20.90
C PRO A 613 -11.38 -25.86 -21.04
N GLY A 614 -12.11 -24.86 -21.55
CA GLY A 614 -11.61 -23.50 -21.77
C GLY A 614 -11.15 -22.78 -20.50
N TRP A 615 -11.57 -23.23 -19.32
CA TRP A 615 -11.00 -22.74 -18.05
C TRP A 615 -9.49 -22.95 -17.95
N ARG A 616 -8.94 -24.00 -18.59
CA ARG A 616 -7.48 -24.22 -18.65
C ARG A 616 -6.78 -23.19 -19.53
N ASP A 617 -7.45 -22.68 -20.56
CA ASP A 617 -6.92 -21.64 -21.42
C ASP A 617 -6.91 -20.30 -20.66
N ILE A 618 -7.99 -19.93 -19.98
CA ILE A 618 -8.03 -18.74 -19.12
C ILE A 618 -6.97 -18.84 -18.01
N GLN A 619 -6.83 -20.01 -17.39
CA GLN A 619 -5.80 -20.28 -16.39
C GLN A 619 -4.39 -20.08 -16.96
N LEU A 620 -4.10 -20.59 -18.16
CA LEU A 620 -2.82 -20.37 -18.83
C LEU A 620 -2.55 -18.87 -19.03
N LEU A 621 -3.54 -18.13 -19.54
CA LEU A 621 -3.41 -16.70 -19.79
C LEU A 621 -3.10 -15.94 -18.50
N LEU A 622 -3.81 -16.21 -17.41
CA LEU A 622 -3.59 -15.57 -16.12
C LEU A 622 -2.23 -15.86 -15.50
N TYR A 623 -1.69 -17.08 -15.67
CA TYR A 623 -0.41 -17.46 -15.06
C TYR A 623 0.80 -17.11 -15.92
N GLN A 624 0.66 -17.13 -17.24
CA GLN A 624 1.80 -17.05 -18.16
C GLN A 624 1.71 -15.90 -19.18
N GLY A 625 0.52 -15.36 -19.44
CA GLY A 625 0.31 -14.35 -20.49
C GLY A 625 1.16 -13.11 -20.32
N GLY A 626 1.35 -12.65 -19.08
CA GLY A 626 2.17 -11.48 -18.77
C GLY A 626 3.63 -11.57 -19.22
N GLY A 627 4.20 -12.78 -19.29
CA GLY A 627 5.57 -12.99 -19.77
C GLY A 627 5.71 -12.94 -21.30
N PHE A 628 4.59 -12.87 -22.03
CA PHE A 628 4.50 -12.94 -23.48
C PHE A 628 3.63 -11.84 -24.08
N ASP A 629 3.42 -10.73 -23.36
CA ASP A 629 2.59 -9.59 -23.77
C ASP A 629 1.17 -9.98 -24.20
N VAL A 630 0.61 -10.95 -23.46
CA VAL A 630 -0.80 -11.35 -23.57
C VAL A 630 -1.51 -11.03 -22.26
N HIS A 631 -2.54 -10.19 -22.36
CA HIS A 631 -3.19 -9.55 -21.24
C HIS A 631 -4.68 -9.91 -21.21
N LEU A 632 -5.26 -9.88 -20.01
CA LEU A 632 -6.66 -10.22 -19.79
C LEU A 632 -7.36 -9.04 -19.13
N VAL A 633 -8.48 -8.61 -19.71
CA VAL A 633 -9.39 -7.60 -19.19
C VAL A 633 -10.73 -8.28 -18.94
N SER A 634 -11.02 -8.60 -17.68
CA SER A 634 -12.22 -9.38 -17.34
C SER A 634 -13.21 -8.55 -16.54
N THR A 635 -14.48 -8.59 -16.95
CA THR A 635 -15.53 -7.75 -16.37
C THR A 635 -16.60 -8.62 -15.74
N TYR A 636 -16.94 -8.30 -14.50
CA TYR A 636 -17.86 -9.06 -13.65
C TYR A 636 -18.94 -8.13 -13.11
N GLN A 637 -20.18 -8.60 -13.03
CA GLN A 637 -21.15 -7.98 -12.13
C GLN A 637 -20.78 -8.26 -10.66
N ARG A 638 -20.34 -9.49 -10.37
CA ARG A 638 -19.79 -9.91 -9.07
C ARG A 638 -18.67 -10.90 -9.30
N MET A 639 -17.44 -10.57 -8.94
CA MET A 639 -16.30 -11.48 -9.17
C MET A 639 -16.26 -12.62 -8.13
N ASP A 640 -17.14 -13.59 -8.31
CA ASP A 640 -17.20 -14.83 -7.54
C ASP A 640 -16.19 -15.88 -8.03
N ALA A 641 -16.03 -16.95 -7.24
CA ALA A 641 -15.07 -18.01 -7.55
C ALA A 641 -15.48 -18.85 -8.78
N ASP A 642 -16.78 -18.96 -9.04
CA ASP A 642 -17.33 -19.75 -10.13
C ASP A 642 -17.19 -19.03 -11.48
N ALA A 643 -17.33 -17.70 -11.54
CA ALA A 643 -17.16 -16.93 -12.77
C ALA A 643 -15.72 -16.94 -13.30
N VAL A 644 -14.71 -17.16 -12.44
CA VAL A 644 -13.32 -17.35 -12.87
C VAL A 644 -12.99 -18.80 -13.24
N GLY A 645 -13.98 -19.71 -13.24
CA GLY A 645 -13.79 -21.10 -13.63
C GLY A 645 -13.30 -22.04 -12.54
N GLY A 646 -13.33 -21.63 -11.28
CA GLY A 646 -12.79 -22.43 -10.19
C GLY A 646 -13.84 -23.20 -9.42
N SER A 647 -13.90 -24.53 -9.59
CA SER A 647 -14.65 -25.39 -8.65
C SER A 647 -13.79 -25.79 -7.45
N GLY A 648 -14.24 -25.46 -6.24
CA GLY A 648 -13.65 -25.87 -4.95
C GLY A 648 -12.29 -25.24 -4.67
N GLY A 649 -12.21 -24.22 -3.82
CA GLY A 649 -10.98 -23.54 -3.35
C GLY A 649 -10.12 -22.82 -4.41
N LYS A 650 -9.98 -23.39 -5.61
CA LYS A 650 -9.13 -22.94 -6.72
C LYS A 650 -9.64 -21.68 -7.44
N GLY A 651 -10.93 -21.35 -7.34
CA GLY A 651 -11.43 -20.07 -7.84
C GLY A 651 -10.82 -18.88 -7.11
N GLY A 652 -10.49 -19.05 -5.83
CA GLY A 652 -9.74 -18.07 -5.06
C GLY A 652 -8.36 -17.78 -5.66
N SER A 653 -7.62 -18.82 -6.09
CA SER A 653 -6.25 -18.65 -6.61
C SER A 653 -6.19 -17.97 -7.98
N LEU A 654 -7.24 -18.12 -8.82
CA LEU A 654 -7.32 -17.42 -10.11
C LEU A 654 -7.70 -15.94 -9.93
N ARG A 655 -8.63 -15.62 -9.02
CA ARG A 655 -8.95 -14.21 -8.70
C ARG A 655 -7.73 -13.43 -8.20
N ALA A 656 -6.82 -14.10 -7.49
CA ALA A 656 -5.59 -13.50 -7.01
C ALA A 656 -4.58 -13.17 -8.14
N GLN A 657 -4.73 -13.72 -9.35
CA GLN A 657 -3.84 -13.41 -10.49
C GLN A 657 -4.12 -12.04 -11.12
N TYR A 658 -5.28 -11.44 -10.84
CA TYR A 658 -5.55 -10.06 -11.23
C TYR A 658 -4.88 -9.10 -10.25
N GLY A 659 -3.70 -8.61 -10.63
CA GLY A 659 -2.93 -7.68 -9.81
C GLY A 659 -3.58 -6.30 -9.68
N ILE A 660 -4.52 -5.96 -10.57
CA ILE A 660 -5.35 -4.76 -10.46
C ILE A 660 -6.83 -5.13 -10.55
N LYS A 661 -7.61 -4.55 -9.64
CA LYS A 661 -9.06 -4.70 -9.57
C LYS A 661 -9.71 -3.32 -9.55
N LEU A 662 -10.72 -3.12 -10.39
CA LEU A 662 -11.52 -1.91 -10.43
C LEU A 662 -12.89 -2.20 -9.83
N MET A 663 -13.24 -1.50 -8.75
CA MET A 663 -14.43 -1.75 -7.95
C MET A 663 -15.37 -0.55 -8.00
N SER A 664 -16.67 -0.79 -8.20
CA SER A 664 -17.70 0.25 -8.14
C SER A 664 -19.07 -0.36 -7.84
N HIS A 665 -20.00 0.37 -7.21
CA HIS A 665 -21.36 -0.13 -6.88
C HIS A 665 -21.34 -1.53 -6.22
N PHE A 666 -20.45 -1.77 -5.25
CA PHE A 666 -20.28 -3.06 -4.59
C PHE A 666 -20.94 -3.10 -3.20
N ASP A 667 -21.31 -4.31 -2.76
CA ASP A 667 -21.68 -4.57 -1.37
C ASP A 667 -20.44 -4.94 -0.53
N PRO A 668 -20.50 -4.83 0.81
CA PRO A 668 -19.37 -5.19 1.68
C PRO A 668 -18.86 -6.63 1.46
N ALA A 669 -19.77 -7.58 1.21
CA ALA A 669 -19.41 -8.96 0.92
C ALA A 669 -18.63 -9.09 -0.39
N GLY A 670 -19.00 -8.33 -1.43
CA GLY A 670 -18.30 -8.24 -2.71
C GLY A 670 -16.89 -7.69 -2.54
N TRP A 671 -16.71 -6.65 -1.72
CA TRP A 671 -15.38 -6.13 -1.40
C TRP A 671 -14.51 -7.20 -0.71
N ILE A 672 -15.01 -7.83 0.36
CA ILE A 672 -14.26 -8.88 1.07
C ILE A 672 -13.92 -10.04 0.13
N ASN A 673 -14.84 -10.43 -0.74
CA ASN A 673 -14.62 -11.56 -1.65
C ASN A 673 -13.55 -11.28 -2.71
N VAL A 674 -13.41 -10.03 -3.15
CA VAL A 674 -12.55 -9.64 -4.28
C VAL A 674 -11.24 -9.05 -3.81
N VAL A 675 -11.30 -8.14 -2.85
CA VAL A 675 -10.16 -7.39 -2.31
C VAL A 675 -9.67 -8.02 -1.01
N GLY A 676 -10.60 -8.39 -0.11
CA GLY A 676 -10.27 -9.09 1.13
C GLY A 676 -9.57 -8.23 2.18
N THR A 677 -9.69 -6.91 2.10
CA THR A 677 -9.12 -5.97 3.06
C THR A 677 -10.20 -5.33 3.93
N ARG A 678 -9.79 -4.90 5.13
CA ARG A 678 -10.55 -4.05 6.04
C ARG A 678 -9.72 -2.84 6.48
N PRO A 679 -10.36 -1.72 6.85
CA PRO A 679 -11.78 -1.40 6.64
C PRO A 679 -12.23 -1.44 5.19
N ILE A 680 -13.54 -1.60 4.99
CA ILE A 680 -14.17 -1.63 3.68
C ILE A 680 -14.47 -0.18 3.29
N PRO A 681 -13.90 0.35 2.19
CA PRO A 681 -14.20 1.71 1.76
C PRO A 681 -15.64 1.83 1.30
N ARG A 682 -16.18 3.05 1.37
CA ARG A 682 -17.50 3.35 0.83
C ARG A 682 -17.52 3.02 -0.66
N SER A 683 -18.53 2.26 -1.09
CA SER A 683 -18.71 2.04 -2.53
C SER A 683 -19.06 3.36 -3.20
N PRO A 684 -18.34 3.77 -4.27
CA PRO A 684 -18.77 4.90 -5.08
C PRO A 684 -20.08 4.52 -5.78
N MET A 685 -21.07 5.39 -5.70
CA MET A 685 -22.38 5.24 -6.38
C MET A 685 -22.50 6.18 -7.59
N HIS A 686 -21.47 7.00 -7.82
CA HIS A 686 -21.40 7.89 -8.97
C HIS A 686 -21.02 7.09 -10.23
N LYS A 687 -21.78 7.25 -11.32
CA LYS A 687 -21.55 6.50 -12.56
C LYS A 687 -20.18 6.81 -13.15
N GLY A 688 -19.42 5.76 -13.48
CA GLY A 688 -18.06 5.88 -14.01
C GLY A 688 -17.00 6.22 -12.95
N ARG A 689 -17.38 6.31 -11.67
CA ARG A 689 -16.43 6.43 -10.56
C ARG A 689 -16.02 5.04 -10.10
N TRP A 690 -14.71 4.85 -9.93
CA TRP A 690 -14.10 3.56 -9.62
C TRP A 690 -13.10 3.69 -8.48
N ILE A 691 -13.01 2.65 -7.66
CA ILE A 691 -11.86 2.42 -6.78
C ILE A 691 -10.91 1.48 -7.52
N MET A 692 -9.71 1.97 -7.83
CA MET A 692 -8.58 1.17 -8.28
C MET A 692 -7.89 0.53 -7.09
N VAL A 693 -7.86 -0.79 -7.06
CA VAL A 693 -7.16 -1.58 -6.05
C VAL A 693 -5.88 -2.16 -6.65
N LYS A 694 -4.75 -1.84 -6.04
CA LYS A 694 -3.42 -2.35 -6.41
C LYS A 694 -2.64 -2.67 -5.14
N GLY A 695 -2.45 -3.96 -4.86
CA GLY A 695 -1.89 -4.40 -3.59
C GLY A 695 -2.77 -3.96 -2.41
N SER A 696 -2.19 -3.22 -1.46
CA SER A 696 -2.90 -2.60 -0.33
C SER A 696 -3.45 -1.20 -0.61
N THR A 697 -3.19 -0.65 -1.80
CA THR A 697 -3.59 0.73 -2.14
C THR A 697 -4.94 0.75 -2.84
N ASN A 698 -5.83 1.64 -2.38
CA ASN A 698 -7.19 1.81 -2.89
C ASN A 698 -7.38 3.28 -3.28
N LYS A 699 -7.48 3.59 -4.56
CA LYS A 699 -7.52 4.96 -5.08
C LYS A 699 -8.74 5.21 -5.94
N GLU A 700 -9.48 6.26 -5.61
CA GLU A 700 -10.66 6.65 -6.39
C GLU A 700 -10.29 7.43 -7.64
N TYR A 701 -11.08 7.24 -8.70
CA TYR A 701 -11.02 8.05 -9.91
C TYR A 701 -12.34 8.08 -10.68
N GLN A 702 -12.52 9.12 -11.49
CA GLN A 702 -13.57 9.21 -12.49
C GLN A 702 -13.01 8.78 -13.85
N GLY A 703 -13.55 7.70 -14.39
CA GLY A 703 -13.22 7.21 -15.74
C GLY A 703 -13.87 8.08 -16.82
N PRO A 704 -13.26 8.17 -18.02
CA PRO A 704 -13.83 8.90 -19.14
C PRO A 704 -15.19 8.32 -19.55
N ARG A 705 -16.20 9.17 -19.73
CA ARG A 705 -17.45 8.80 -20.39
C ARG A 705 -17.17 8.69 -21.89
N THR A 706 -17.48 7.51 -22.43
CA THR A 706 -17.29 7.15 -23.82
C THR A 706 -18.56 6.52 -24.36
N GLU A 707 -19.16 7.21 -25.31
CA GLU A 707 -20.30 6.79 -26.11
C GLU A 707 -19.85 6.23 -27.45
N VAL A 708 -20.81 5.78 -28.25
CA VAL A 708 -20.52 5.18 -29.58
C VAL A 708 -19.90 6.24 -30.50
N ASP A 709 -20.49 7.43 -30.57
CA ASP A 709 -20.02 8.52 -31.42
C ASP A 709 -18.63 9.04 -31.01
N ASP A 710 -18.27 8.91 -29.72
CA ASP A 710 -16.96 9.29 -29.21
C ASP A 710 -15.84 8.39 -29.76
N ILE A 711 -16.15 7.13 -30.11
CA ILE A 711 -15.18 6.18 -30.67
C ILE A 711 -14.69 6.68 -32.03
N GLU A 712 -15.61 7.02 -32.93
CA GLU A 712 -15.27 7.55 -34.25
C GLU A 712 -14.46 8.83 -34.15
N TRP A 713 -14.91 9.75 -33.30
CA TRP A 713 -14.22 11.01 -33.04
C TRP A 713 -12.79 10.76 -32.53
N PHE A 714 -12.60 9.85 -31.57
CA PHE A 714 -11.28 9.60 -30.99
C PHE A 714 -10.33 8.94 -31.99
N LEU A 715 -10.81 8.01 -32.82
CA LEU A 715 -9.97 7.38 -33.86
C LEU A 715 -9.45 8.42 -34.86
N ASP A 716 -10.31 9.34 -35.30
CA ASP A 716 -9.92 10.45 -36.18
C ASP A 716 -8.93 11.39 -35.48
N TYR A 717 -9.24 11.79 -34.24
CA TYR A 717 -8.38 12.65 -33.42
C TYR A 717 -6.98 12.05 -33.24
N ALA A 718 -6.92 10.75 -32.97
CA ALA A 718 -5.69 10.00 -32.75
C ALA A 718 -4.90 9.69 -34.02
N GLY A 719 -5.49 9.92 -35.21
CA GLY A 719 -4.93 9.48 -36.49
C GLY A 719 -4.86 7.95 -36.63
N ILE A 720 -5.73 7.23 -35.92
CA ILE A 720 -5.84 5.77 -36.00
C ILE A 720 -6.85 5.47 -37.11
N GLY A 721 -6.39 4.84 -38.19
CA GLY A 721 -7.26 4.51 -39.32
C GLY A 721 -8.49 3.71 -38.87
N ARG A 722 -9.63 3.85 -39.55
CA ARG A 722 -10.83 3.07 -39.24
C ARG A 722 -10.78 1.73 -39.96
N ARG A 723 -11.28 0.67 -39.33
CA ARG A 723 -11.54 -0.60 -40.01
C ARG A 723 -12.76 -0.42 -40.90
N GLU A 724 -12.62 -0.63 -42.20
CA GLU A 724 -13.77 -0.72 -43.09
C GLU A 724 -14.64 -1.90 -42.67
N LEU A 725 -15.86 -1.60 -42.24
CA LEU A 725 -16.87 -2.61 -42.01
C LEU A 725 -17.29 -3.13 -43.39
N SER A 726 -16.92 -4.36 -43.72
CA SER A 726 -17.50 -5.01 -44.89
C SER A 726 -19.01 -5.11 -44.65
N PRO A 727 -19.86 -4.54 -45.52
CA PRO A 727 -21.29 -4.72 -45.41
C PRO A 727 -21.59 -6.23 -45.51
N SER A 728 -22.27 -6.77 -44.51
CA SER A 728 -22.85 -8.13 -44.49
C SER A 728 -21.94 -9.36 -44.27
N VAL A 729 -20.97 -9.32 -43.37
CA VAL A 729 -20.36 -10.58 -42.87
C VAL A 729 -20.51 -10.65 -41.35
N SER A 730 -21.58 -11.29 -40.86
CA SER A 730 -21.56 -11.90 -39.51
C SER A 730 -20.23 -12.64 -39.37
N PRO A 731 -19.51 -12.52 -38.23
CA PRO A 731 -18.15 -13.01 -38.08
C PRO A 731 -18.06 -14.51 -38.41
N SER A 732 -17.87 -14.81 -39.68
CA SER A 732 -17.85 -16.17 -40.20
C SER A 732 -16.40 -16.59 -40.12
N ARG A 733 -16.15 -17.39 -39.08
CA ARG A 733 -14.89 -18.03 -38.71
C ARG A 733 -13.81 -17.08 -38.18
N PRO A 734 -13.09 -17.48 -37.11
CA PRO A 734 -11.85 -16.83 -36.73
C PRO A 734 -10.86 -16.90 -37.90
N ARG A 735 -10.52 -15.75 -38.50
CA ARG A 735 -9.27 -15.65 -39.26
C ARG A 735 -8.14 -15.62 -38.23
N LEU A 736 -7.57 -16.79 -37.94
CA LEU A 736 -6.27 -16.86 -37.27
C LEU A 736 -5.28 -15.97 -38.06
N PRO A 737 -4.39 -15.21 -37.39
CA PRO A 737 -3.33 -14.51 -38.09
C PRO A 737 -2.61 -15.53 -38.98
N SER A 738 -2.51 -15.21 -40.28
CA SER A 738 -1.94 -16.13 -41.26
C SER A 738 -0.56 -16.56 -40.79
N SER A 739 -0.42 -17.82 -40.38
CA SER A 739 0.89 -18.39 -40.10
C SER A 739 1.70 -18.30 -41.39
N HIS A 740 2.77 -17.50 -41.39
CA HIS A 740 3.79 -17.62 -42.42
C HIS A 740 4.25 -19.08 -42.46
N PRO A 741 4.14 -19.77 -43.61
CA PRO A 741 4.63 -21.13 -43.72
C PRO A 741 6.15 -21.09 -43.74
N TYR A 742 6.79 -21.45 -42.63
CA TYR A 742 8.18 -21.88 -42.70
C TYR A 742 8.23 -23.20 -43.48
N PRO A 743 9.20 -23.37 -44.39
CA PRO A 743 9.32 -24.61 -45.14
C PRO A 743 9.74 -25.72 -44.16
N ILE A 744 8.86 -26.71 -44.00
CA ILE A 744 9.22 -28.00 -43.42
C ILE A 744 10.25 -28.60 -44.39
N ARG A 745 11.52 -28.58 -43.98
CA ARG A 745 12.61 -29.27 -44.65
C ARG A 745 12.36 -30.77 -44.50
N GLY A 746 11.75 -31.37 -45.51
CA GLY A 746 11.68 -32.81 -45.64
C GLY A 746 13.08 -33.35 -45.96
N ASP A 747 13.48 -34.41 -45.28
CA ASP A 747 14.47 -35.35 -45.81
C ASP A 747 14.07 -36.78 -45.45
N LYS A 748 14.38 -37.65 -46.41
CA LYS A 748 13.83 -38.97 -46.68
C LYS A 748 14.43 -40.08 -45.80
N GLU A 749 13.66 -41.16 -45.71
CA GLU A 749 14.09 -42.56 -45.60
C GLU A 749 15.51 -42.86 -46.14
N THR A 750 16.32 -43.61 -45.38
CA THR A 750 16.62 -45.04 -45.64
C THR A 750 17.67 -45.63 -44.66
N ALA A 751 17.37 -46.84 -44.19
CA ALA A 751 18.23 -48.00 -43.94
C ALA A 751 19.55 -47.92 -43.11
N ASP A 752 19.50 -48.67 -42.00
CA ASP A 752 20.33 -49.84 -41.66
C ASP A 752 21.83 -49.72 -41.30
N ARG A 753 22.20 -50.60 -40.35
CA ARG A 753 23.50 -50.99 -39.78
C ARG A 753 24.21 -50.03 -38.82
N GLY A 754 24.45 -50.59 -37.63
CA GLY A 754 25.08 -49.93 -36.50
C GLY A 754 26.59 -50.03 -36.47
N GLN A 755 27.14 -49.39 -35.45
CA GLN A 755 28.34 -49.78 -34.70
C GLN A 755 28.51 -48.79 -33.55
N THR A 756 28.59 -49.31 -32.33
CA THR A 756 29.05 -48.63 -31.11
C THR A 756 30.47 -48.11 -31.32
N PRO A 757 30.89 -47.00 -30.68
CA PRO A 757 31.85 -47.13 -29.55
C PRO A 757 31.64 -46.00 -28.48
N PRO A 758 32.56 -45.76 -27.51
CA PRO A 758 32.34 -46.10 -26.11
C PRO A 758 32.32 -44.89 -25.15
N ALA A 759 32.09 -45.21 -23.89
CA ALA A 759 31.96 -44.33 -22.73
C ALA A 759 33.16 -43.42 -22.40
N ALA A 760 32.85 -42.28 -21.79
CA ALA A 760 33.65 -41.56 -20.78
C ALA A 760 32.67 -41.02 -19.72
N SER A 761 32.62 -41.55 -18.49
CA SER A 761 33.50 -41.23 -17.33
C SER A 761 33.33 -39.77 -16.86
N SER A 762 32.32 -39.49 -16.01
CA SER A 762 32.39 -39.27 -14.54
C SER A 762 32.85 -37.84 -14.15
N ALA A 763 32.30 -37.07 -13.18
CA ALA A 763 31.27 -37.14 -12.11
C ALA A 763 31.06 -35.66 -11.60
N PRO A 764 30.55 -35.32 -10.39
CA PRO A 764 29.55 -35.94 -9.50
C PRO A 764 28.46 -34.95 -8.97
N GLY A 765 27.38 -35.50 -8.40
CA GLY A 765 26.80 -34.95 -7.15
C GLY A 765 25.49 -34.17 -7.22
N ALA A 766 24.35 -34.85 -7.23
CA ALA A 766 23.15 -34.40 -6.53
C ALA A 766 22.28 -35.61 -6.16
N GLU A 767 22.12 -35.80 -4.86
CA GLU A 767 21.44 -36.89 -4.18
C GLU A 767 19.91 -36.76 -4.33
N VAL A 768 19.25 -37.74 -4.94
CA VAL A 768 17.78 -37.79 -5.06
C VAL A 768 17.27 -39.03 -4.33
N LEU A 769 16.51 -38.78 -3.26
CA LEU A 769 15.80 -39.79 -2.47
C LEU A 769 14.69 -40.47 -3.30
N PRO A 770 14.55 -41.81 -3.26
CA PRO A 770 13.42 -42.48 -3.91
C PRO A 770 12.17 -42.41 -3.02
N PHE A 771 11.12 -41.81 -3.57
CA PHE A 771 9.79 -41.77 -2.98
C PHE A 771 9.15 -43.17 -3.02
N ARG A 772 9.04 -43.80 -1.86
CA ARG A 772 8.42 -45.11 -1.65
C ARG A 772 6.89 -44.95 -1.72
N ARG A 773 6.27 -45.44 -2.79
CA ARG A 773 4.80 -45.48 -2.93
C ARG A 773 4.25 -46.56 -1.99
N ARG A 774 3.48 -46.14 -0.99
CA ARG A 774 2.76 -46.99 -0.04
C ARG A 774 1.53 -47.56 -0.77
N GLU A 775 1.55 -48.86 -1.05
CA GLU A 775 0.35 -49.63 -1.38
C GLU A 775 -0.43 -49.84 -0.07
N GLU A 776 -1.70 -49.43 -0.07
CA GLU A 776 -2.66 -49.73 0.99
C GLU A 776 -3.73 -50.66 0.44
N ASP A 777 -4.04 -51.64 1.28
CA ASP A 777 -4.85 -52.82 1.06
C ASP A 777 -6.30 -52.53 0.63
N ARG A 778 -6.81 -53.36 -0.28
CA ARG A 778 -8.25 -53.58 -0.47
C ARG A 778 -8.59 -55.05 -0.23
N PRO A 779 -9.62 -55.36 0.58
CA PRO A 779 -9.94 -56.73 0.94
C PRO A 779 -10.64 -57.49 -0.19
N SER A 780 -10.26 -58.77 -0.28
CA SER A 780 -10.80 -59.82 -1.13
C SER A 780 -12.25 -60.16 -0.82
N ASN A 781 -13.08 -60.35 -1.85
CA ASN A 781 -14.35 -61.07 -1.74
C ASN A 781 -14.52 -62.05 -2.91
N GLY A 782 -14.47 -63.35 -2.59
CA GLY A 782 -15.45 -64.38 -2.98
C GLY A 782 -15.50 -64.90 -4.43
N PRO A 783 -15.55 -66.24 -4.65
CA PRO A 783 -15.62 -66.85 -5.98
C PRO A 783 -17.04 -66.87 -6.55
N ALA A 784 -17.13 -66.73 -7.87
CA ALA A 784 -18.37 -66.82 -8.64
C ALA A 784 -18.83 -68.28 -8.82
N PRO A 785 -20.15 -68.56 -8.76
CA PRO A 785 -20.70 -69.81 -9.27
C PRO A 785 -21.12 -69.66 -10.74
N SER A 786 -20.66 -70.60 -11.55
CA SER A 786 -21.12 -70.88 -12.90
C SER A 786 -22.53 -71.47 -12.91
N GLY A 787 -23.42 -70.92 -13.75
CA GLY A 787 -24.73 -71.51 -14.02
C GLY A 787 -25.28 -71.02 -15.37
N ASN A 788 -25.19 -71.88 -16.39
CA ASN A 788 -25.92 -71.73 -17.65
C ASN A 788 -27.41 -72.04 -17.42
N VAL A 789 -28.28 -71.09 -17.78
CA VAL A 789 -29.70 -71.37 -18.04
C VAL A 789 -30.13 -70.59 -19.28
N SER A 790 -30.48 -71.31 -20.34
CA SER A 790 -31.17 -70.79 -21.51
C SER A 790 -32.59 -70.35 -21.12
N GLN A 791 -32.97 -69.10 -21.42
CA GLN A 791 -34.38 -68.69 -21.49
C GLN A 791 -34.64 -67.75 -22.67
N ALA A 792 -35.85 -67.90 -23.19
CA ALA A 792 -36.34 -67.44 -24.47
C ALA A 792 -36.35 -65.91 -24.65
N ILE A 793 -36.21 -65.50 -25.91
CA ILE A 793 -36.37 -64.13 -26.40
C ILE A 793 -37.85 -63.73 -26.23
N THR A 794 -38.13 -62.87 -25.27
CA THR A 794 -39.32 -62.01 -25.25
C THR A 794 -38.95 -60.65 -25.85
N ASP A 795 -39.86 -60.06 -26.63
CA ASP A 795 -39.73 -58.72 -27.20
C ASP A 795 -39.20 -57.69 -26.17
N PRO A 796 -38.37 -56.72 -26.59
CA PRO A 796 -37.84 -55.71 -25.68
C PRO A 796 -39.00 -54.95 -25.02
N PRO A 797 -38.99 -54.78 -23.68
CA PRO A 797 -40.04 -54.02 -23.00
C PRO A 797 -40.12 -52.62 -23.62
N SER A 798 -41.33 -52.18 -23.94
CA SER A 798 -41.60 -50.84 -24.44
C SER A 798 -40.90 -49.81 -23.55
N LYS A 799 -40.22 -48.82 -24.17
CA LYS A 799 -39.52 -47.76 -23.44
C LYS A 799 -40.50 -47.10 -22.45
N VAL A 800 -40.24 -47.28 -21.16
CA VAL A 800 -41.05 -46.68 -20.09
C VAL A 800 -40.91 -45.16 -20.20
N HIS A 801 -42.03 -44.47 -20.44
CA HIS A 801 -42.05 -43.02 -20.55
C HIS A 801 -42.05 -42.38 -19.16
N TYR A 802 -41.22 -41.34 -18.98
CA TYR A 802 -41.09 -40.61 -17.71
C TYR A 802 -41.62 -39.20 -17.85
N TYR A 803 -42.35 -38.74 -16.84
CA TYR A 803 -43.02 -37.44 -16.79
C TYR A 803 -42.52 -36.63 -15.60
N THR A 804 -42.29 -35.34 -15.80
CA THR A 804 -42.24 -34.36 -14.71
C THR A 804 -43.63 -34.22 -14.08
N LEU A 805 -43.72 -33.67 -12.86
CA LEU A 805 -45.03 -33.41 -12.24
C LEU A 805 -45.90 -32.44 -13.06
N GLU A 806 -45.28 -31.56 -13.85
CA GLU A 806 -45.99 -30.61 -14.71
C GLU A 806 -46.55 -31.31 -15.95
N GLU A 807 -45.73 -32.11 -16.63
CA GLU A 807 -46.17 -32.96 -17.76
C GLU A 807 -47.28 -33.92 -17.31
N ALA A 808 -47.11 -34.60 -16.16
CA ALA A 808 -48.11 -35.53 -15.65
C ALA A 808 -49.46 -34.87 -15.29
N ALA A 809 -49.43 -33.62 -14.82
CA ALA A 809 -50.64 -32.85 -14.56
C ALA A 809 -51.31 -32.39 -15.87
N ASN A 810 -50.51 -31.96 -16.85
CA ASN A 810 -51.00 -31.52 -18.16
C ASN A 810 -51.59 -32.67 -18.98
N GLU A 811 -51.01 -33.87 -18.88
CA GLU A 811 -51.49 -35.08 -19.55
C GLU A 811 -52.62 -35.79 -18.79
N GLY A 812 -53.03 -35.27 -17.63
CA GLY A 812 -54.12 -35.85 -16.84
C GLY A 812 -53.81 -37.25 -16.29
N ILE A 813 -52.53 -37.58 -16.10
CA ILE A 813 -52.10 -38.85 -15.46
C ILE A 813 -52.67 -38.94 -14.05
N VAL A 814 -52.79 -37.80 -13.39
CA VAL A 814 -53.46 -37.60 -12.10
C VAL A 814 -54.42 -36.41 -12.24
N PRO A 815 -55.63 -36.45 -11.67
CA PRO A 815 -56.64 -35.40 -11.80
C PRO A 815 -56.34 -34.22 -10.85
N LEU A 816 -55.11 -33.70 -10.89
CA LEU A 816 -54.63 -32.60 -10.07
C LEU A 816 -53.90 -31.59 -10.96
N THR A 817 -54.07 -30.30 -10.63
CA THR A 817 -53.22 -29.25 -11.19
C THR A 817 -51.77 -29.42 -10.72
N TYR A 818 -50.80 -28.93 -11.50
CA TYR A 818 -49.38 -28.97 -11.14
C TYR A 818 -49.11 -28.37 -9.75
N ALA A 819 -49.75 -27.24 -9.41
CA ALA A 819 -49.63 -26.60 -8.10
C ALA A 819 -50.08 -27.51 -6.95
N ASN A 820 -51.21 -28.20 -7.11
CA ASN A 820 -51.74 -29.14 -6.12
C ASN A 820 -50.84 -30.39 -6.00
N LEU A 821 -50.34 -30.90 -7.12
CA LEU A 821 -49.46 -32.06 -7.15
C LEU A 821 -48.11 -31.78 -6.47
N LYS A 822 -47.54 -30.60 -6.72
CA LYS A 822 -46.32 -30.11 -6.06
C LYS A 822 -46.53 -29.91 -4.55
N GLN A 823 -47.65 -29.32 -4.14
CA GLN A 823 -47.98 -29.12 -2.73
C GLN A 823 -48.17 -30.44 -1.98
N ARG A 824 -48.84 -31.43 -2.60
CA ARG A 824 -49.03 -32.76 -2.01
C ARG A 824 -47.72 -33.54 -1.87
N ARG A 825 -46.83 -33.47 -2.87
CA ARG A 825 -45.48 -34.04 -2.75
C ARG A 825 -44.73 -33.44 -1.55
N TYR A 826 -44.74 -32.12 -1.42
CA TYR A 826 -44.07 -31.44 -0.30
C TYR A 826 -44.63 -31.87 1.06
N ARG A 827 -45.96 -31.98 1.19
CA ARG A 827 -46.60 -32.47 2.42
C ARG A 827 -46.27 -33.93 2.71
N ALA A 828 -46.24 -34.79 1.69
CA ALA A 828 -45.87 -36.19 1.87
C ALA A 828 -44.42 -36.33 2.36
N GLU A 829 -43.48 -35.54 1.82
CA GLU A 829 -42.09 -35.49 2.28
C GLU A 829 -41.96 -35.00 3.74
N GLN A 830 -42.78 -34.02 4.17
CA GLN A 830 -42.79 -33.50 5.56
C GLN A 830 -43.47 -34.46 6.54
N ASP A 831 -44.58 -35.06 6.15
CA ASP A 831 -45.38 -35.97 6.99
C ASP A 831 -44.79 -37.39 7.06
N GLY A 832 -43.71 -37.67 6.34
CA GLY A 832 -43.14 -39.02 6.19
C GLY A 832 -44.08 -39.99 5.45
N LYS A 833 -45.05 -39.48 4.71
CA LYS A 833 -45.98 -40.30 3.91
C LYS A 833 -45.31 -40.74 2.60
N PRO A 834 -45.64 -41.93 2.08
CA PRO A 834 -45.09 -42.41 0.83
C PRO A 834 -45.54 -41.52 -0.34
N PHE A 835 -44.57 -40.94 -1.04
CA PHE A 835 -44.72 -40.38 -2.38
C PHE A 835 -43.75 -41.13 -3.30
N PRO A 836 -44.07 -41.37 -4.58
CA PRO A 836 -43.16 -42.01 -5.51
C PRO A 836 -41.78 -41.37 -5.46
N LYS A 837 -40.71 -42.17 -5.37
CA LYS A 837 -39.36 -41.61 -5.29
C LYS A 837 -39.00 -40.88 -6.58
N GLY A 838 -39.49 -41.36 -7.72
CA GLY A 838 -39.11 -40.89 -9.04
C GLY A 838 -37.62 -41.08 -9.31
N ILE A 839 -37.20 -40.84 -10.54
CA ILE A 839 -35.81 -40.84 -10.95
C ILE A 839 -35.34 -39.39 -11.05
N LYS A 840 -34.16 -39.11 -10.50
CA LYS A 840 -33.57 -37.77 -10.59
C LYS A 840 -33.10 -37.54 -12.02
N TYR A 841 -33.64 -36.50 -12.68
CA TYR A 841 -33.30 -36.11 -14.04
C TYR A 841 -33.04 -34.60 -14.06
N GLY A 842 -31.78 -34.20 -14.21
CA GLY A 842 -31.35 -32.81 -14.04
C GLY A 842 -31.62 -32.26 -12.62
N ARG A 843 -32.23 -31.06 -12.57
CA ARG A 843 -32.67 -30.42 -11.31
C ARG A 843 -34.04 -30.94 -10.82
N GLY A 844 -34.75 -31.70 -11.64
CA GLY A 844 -36.08 -32.24 -11.36
C GLY A 844 -36.08 -33.73 -11.01
N ARG A 845 -37.26 -34.24 -10.66
CA ARG A 845 -37.54 -35.68 -10.62
C ARG A 845 -38.58 -35.98 -11.69
N LYS A 846 -38.40 -37.10 -12.40
CA LYS A 846 -39.40 -37.65 -13.31
C LYS A 846 -39.97 -38.95 -12.74
N TYR A 847 -41.19 -39.27 -13.10
CA TYR A 847 -41.99 -40.36 -12.57
C TYR A 847 -42.60 -41.14 -13.72
N THR A 848 -42.85 -42.43 -13.54
CA THR A 848 -43.65 -43.17 -14.53
C THR A 848 -45.14 -42.83 -14.35
N ALA A 849 -45.93 -43.01 -15.41
CA ALA A 849 -47.38 -42.81 -15.31
C ALA A 849 -48.00 -43.73 -14.23
N ASP A 850 -47.53 -44.97 -14.15
CA ASP A 850 -48.05 -45.97 -13.20
C ASP A 850 -47.70 -45.63 -11.75
N GLU A 851 -46.48 -45.13 -11.48
CA GLU A 851 -46.09 -44.66 -10.14
C GLU A 851 -47.02 -43.54 -9.63
N LEU A 852 -47.35 -42.58 -10.49
CA LEU A 852 -48.22 -41.46 -10.12
C LEU A 852 -49.68 -41.87 -9.98
N ARG A 853 -50.19 -42.75 -10.85
CA ARG A 853 -51.55 -43.29 -10.76
C ARG A 853 -51.74 -44.14 -9.50
N GLN A 854 -50.83 -45.05 -9.23
CA GLN A 854 -50.89 -45.92 -8.06
C GLN A 854 -50.84 -45.11 -6.76
N TRP A 855 -49.98 -44.09 -6.70
CA TRP A 855 -49.94 -43.17 -5.56
C TRP A 855 -51.27 -42.41 -5.42
N TRP A 856 -51.84 -41.93 -6.52
CA TRP A 856 -53.10 -41.20 -6.47
C TRP A 856 -54.28 -42.08 -6.05
N GLU A 857 -54.34 -43.33 -6.50
CA GLU A 857 -55.35 -44.31 -6.07
C GLU A 857 -55.29 -44.59 -4.57
N GLN A 858 -54.07 -44.72 -4.02
CA GLN A 858 -53.86 -44.88 -2.58
C GLN A 858 -54.27 -43.64 -1.78
N GLU A 859 -53.93 -42.45 -2.27
CA GLU A 859 -54.18 -41.16 -1.60
C GLU A 859 -55.65 -40.71 -1.70
N SER A 860 -56.32 -41.00 -2.83
CA SER A 860 -57.73 -40.63 -3.05
C SER A 860 -58.74 -41.55 -2.37
N GLY A 861 -58.27 -42.68 -1.81
CA GLY A 861 -59.13 -43.67 -1.15
C GLY A 861 -60.01 -44.47 -2.12
N ALA A 862 -59.72 -44.42 -3.43
CA ALA A 862 -60.51 -45.09 -4.48
C ALA A 862 -60.49 -46.63 -4.40
N SER A 863 -59.60 -47.22 -3.59
CA SER A 863 -59.51 -48.67 -3.38
C SER A 863 -60.50 -49.25 -2.35
N LYS A 864 -61.49 -48.49 -1.85
CA LYS A 864 -62.41 -48.94 -0.78
C LYS A 864 -63.76 -49.53 -1.21
N THR A 865 -63.98 -49.83 -2.49
CA THR A 865 -65.20 -50.53 -2.93
C THR A 865 -64.94 -51.42 -4.15
N VAL A 866 -64.52 -52.66 -3.92
CA VAL A 866 -65.06 -53.89 -4.54
C VAL A 866 -64.74 -55.04 -3.57
N ASP A 867 -65.71 -55.35 -2.71
CA ASP A 867 -66.02 -56.68 -2.20
C ASP A 867 -67.54 -56.82 -2.28
#